data_AF-A0A127B910-F1
#
_entry.id   AF-A0A127B910-F1
#
_cell.length_a   1.000
_cell.length_b   1.000
_cell.length_c   1.000
_cell.angle_alpha   90.00
_cell.angle_beta   90.00
_cell.angle_gamma   90.00
#
_symmetry.space_group_name_H-M   'P 1'
#
loop_
_entity.id
_entity.type
_entity.pdbx_description
1 polymer ?
#
loop_
_entity_poly.entity_id
_entity_poly.type
_entity_poly.pdbx_seq_one_letter_code
_entity_poly.pdbx_strand_id
1 'polypeptide(L)'
;MGEEKRKKSWIDEILSSDNLTLEAILKKGEKSEESTGKKEAPKSFSLGDILAGKQTPSSEKEKTKEKPPLPLAFLKDQGAPKLEEILKRPEVSVRKTEEKPTISLQDILSAGAKPTGYVGEVKVLDVYGNIRVLRVKGEAVPIYEINLPKLSKEEEKLLKMVRDRAIVEIQIDPETIPNFEERRRVFMREVRKMIKEMAPTLSEGRVELLAELVVQNMIGYGKLDPLVRDDNLEEIMVIGTNKPVYVWHRRFGMCKTNIVFENEREILNIIERIAREVGRRIDQQNPLLDARLPDGSRVNATLPPISLDGPTLTIRKFKKDPLTIIDLIKYGTLNSEVAAFLWLLVDGLGVKPANILVAGGTGSGKTTTLNSLAMFIPPSERVISIEDTAELQLPIEHWVRLETRPPNVEGKGEITMDDLVKNTLRMRPDRIIVGEVRGPEARTMFTAMNTGHNGALYDFSVIQLSDGRFILIGDLLEELFKKYSDRIETYKDLEYVVLDEKDRFEVVSVGPDLKARKHIVSRIWRRKVREGEKLIRVITRTGNEVILTKTHPFFVFSEGDVVRKEAEKLEPGDRVAVMRKPPKPPQRKAIINPEIYAGISDYYLVPNGNGLAKVPNDGIPPEMAQYLLSINSKPVKIVREVNENLSYIVGVILGDGYISSNGYYISATFDDESYMEAFTSAIQEFLPESKPQVKRESKYTVVTYGSKPFAEFLHKAFGIPKGRKDAVDVPDLVLSNDDLLRHFIAGLFDADAYIDERGPAVVLTTKSENLARKVWYALQRLGIISTVSRVKNRGYKKGVIFRVIVRGVEDLIKFYNSVPLRHSGKKAKLEGIIKKYKTHRGKRTDRVPISPVMIEPIRRKLSLTVSELSRLASYYAGEKISEGLIRHIEKGKIREVRRSTLRGIALALQQIARDIGDEDSWVQAKRLELIAEGDVYWDEVVSVEEVDPRELGIEYVYDLTVEDDHNYVANGIVVSNCMGTIHSNSARETIIRLESPPMNVPRIMIPALDIIIMQVRYHTRKKGTIRRITEIAEVSGIEGESVQLNFLYKYDPAKDELVRTEVPSRFLQTLSYHTGMHPDELMYEIEKRKLVLDWMIEKGIRRIDEVGAQIKEFYIDEEEFFKKIEKEATTIEMSKRIKEFI
;
A
#
# COMPACT_ATOMS: atom_id res chain seq x y z
N MET A 1 -6.21 -36.47 -11.83
CA MET A 1 -7.22 -35.49 -11.38
C MET A 1 -6.47 -34.25 -10.94
N GLY A 2 -6.95 -33.05 -11.30
CA GLY A 2 -6.25 -31.80 -10.99
C GLY A 2 -6.61 -31.28 -9.60
N GLU A 3 -5.63 -30.70 -8.91
CA GLU A 3 -5.88 -29.79 -7.78
C GLU A 3 -6.22 -28.42 -8.36
N GLU A 4 -7.46 -27.95 -8.19
CA GLU A 4 -7.83 -26.59 -8.56
C GLU A 4 -7.14 -25.60 -7.63
N LYS A 5 -6.10 -24.91 -8.13
CA LYS A 5 -5.42 -23.86 -7.39
C LYS A 5 -6.34 -22.66 -7.22
N ARG A 6 -6.99 -22.64 -6.06
CA ARG A 6 -7.92 -21.60 -5.59
C ARG A 6 -7.31 -20.19 -5.74
N LYS A 7 -8.11 -19.26 -6.24
CA LYS A 7 -7.82 -17.82 -6.27
C LYS A 7 -7.72 -17.30 -4.82
N LYS A 8 -6.93 -16.25 -4.59
CA LYS A 8 -6.93 -15.54 -3.29
C LYS A 8 -8.03 -14.49 -3.26
N SER A 9 -8.72 -14.42 -2.12
CA SER A 9 -9.77 -13.44 -1.89
C SER A 9 -9.21 -12.11 -1.44
N TRP A 10 -9.87 -11.01 -1.81
CA TRP A 10 -9.69 -9.73 -1.12
C TRP A 10 -9.96 -9.85 0.40
N ILE A 11 -10.86 -10.75 0.80
CA ILE A 11 -11.21 -11.02 2.21
C ILE A 11 -10.07 -11.79 2.93
N ASP A 12 -9.18 -12.46 2.20
CA ASP A 12 -8.06 -13.22 2.78
C ASP A 12 -6.96 -12.29 3.29
N GLU A 13 -6.93 -11.05 2.81
CA GLU A 13 -6.05 -9.99 3.31
C GLU A 13 -6.33 -9.67 4.78
N ILE A 14 -7.60 -9.73 5.23
CA ILE A 14 -7.97 -9.52 6.64
C ILE A 14 -7.73 -10.78 7.48
N LEU A 15 -8.17 -11.94 6.99
CA LEU A 15 -8.04 -13.22 7.71
C LEU A 15 -6.57 -13.71 7.83
N SER A 16 -5.61 -12.93 7.30
CA SER A 16 -4.17 -13.11 7.48
C SER A 16 -3.41 -11.89 8.03
N SER A 17 -4.05 -10.73 8.19
CA SER A 17 -3.43 -9.53 8.82
C SER A 17 -3.89 -9.28 10.25
N ASP A 18 -5.08 -9.74 10.63
CA ASP A 18 -5.58 -9.61 11.99
C ASP A 18 -4.78 -10.56 12.90
N ASN A 19 -3.96 -9.99 13.79
CA ASN A 19 -3.13 -10.74 14.76
C ASN A 19 -3.99 -11.28 15.93
N LEU A 20 -5.13 -11.88 15.58
CA LEU A 20 -6.15 -12.43 16.44
C LEU A 20 -5.72 -13.81 16.94
N THR A 21 -4.82 -13.83 17.92
CA THR A 21 -4.71 -14.97 18.82
C THR A 21 -6.09 -15.28 19.41
N LEU A 22 -6.37 -16.56 19.68
CA LEU A 22 -7.64 -16.99 20.28
C LEU A 22 -7.97 -16.21 21.58
N GLU A 23 -6.95 -15.83 22.35
CA GLU A 23 -7.10 -14.97 23.52
C GLU A 23 -7.65 -13.57 23.22
N ALA A 24 -7.25 -12.95 22.09
CA ALA A 24 -7.71 -11.62 21.70
C ALA A 24 -9.18 -11.65 21.23
N ILE A 25 -9.60 -12.73 20.58
CA ILE A 25 -11.02 -12.96 20.22
C ILE A 25 -11.85 -13.13 21.49
N LEU A 26 -11.40 -13.97 22.43
CA LEU A 26 -12.09 -14.22 23.70
C LEU A 26 -12.21 -12.94 24.54
N LYS A 27 -11.12 -12.16 24.70
CA LYS A 27 -11.12 -10.89 25.46
C LYS A 27 -11.94 -9.77 24.81
N LYS A 28 -12.13 -9.75 23.48
CA LYS A 28 -13.01 -8.78 22.81
C LYS A 28 -14.50 -9.04 23.08
N GLY A 29 -14.89 -10.25 23.47
CA GLY A 29 -16.26 -10.58 23.88
C GLY A 29 -16.69 -9.97 25.22
N GLU A 30 -15.74 -9.58 26.07
CA GLU A 30 -16.00 -9.13 27.45
C GLU A 30 -16.06 -7.59 27.62
N LYS A 31 -15.98 -6.82 26.52
CA LYS A 31 -15.81 -5.35 26.58
C LYS A 31 -16.84 -4.52 25.79
N SER A 32 -18.06 -5.03 25.63
CA SER A 32 -19.16 -4.30 24.96
C SER A 32 -20.46 -4.17 25.75
N GLU A 33 -20.48 -4.44 27.06
CA GLU A 33 -21.66 -4.26 27.93
C GLU A 33 -21.36 -3.38 29.16
N GLU A 34 -20.98 -2.11 28.97
CA GLU A 34 -20.90 -1.15 30.09
C GLU A 34 -21.48 0.25 29.78
N SER A 35 -22.62 0.31 29.08
CA SER A 35 -23.58 1.43 29.22
C SER A 35 -24.94 1.20 28.54
N THR A 36 -25.91 0.56 29.24
CA THR A 36 -27.34 0.95 29.29
C THR A 36 -28.15 -0.05 30.15
N GLY A 37 -29.36 0.33 30.57
CA GLY A 37 -30.10 -0.35 31.64
C GLY A 37 -30.55 -1.80 31.33
N LYS A 38 -30.44 -2.65 32.35
CA LYS A 38 -30.84 -4.07 32.45
C LYS A 38 -31.95 -4.51 31.47
N LYS A 39 -31.57 -5.32 30.48
CA LYS A 39 -32.37 -6.45 29.97
C LYS A 39 -31.46 -7.66 29.81
N GLU A 40 -31.96 -8.85 30.13
CA GLU A 40 -31.14 -10.05 30.25
C GLU A 40 -30.71 -10.60 28.88
N ALA A 41 -29.40 -10.81 28.71
CA ALA A 41 -28.85 -11.51 27.55
C ALA A 41 -28.95 -13.04 27.73
N PRO A 42 -29.17 -13.82 26.66
CA PRO A 42 -29.34 -15.26 26.76
C PRO A 42 -28.02 -15.99 27.04
N LYS A 43 -28.07 -17.02 27.88
CA LYS A 43 -26.90 -17.87 28.21
C LYS A 43 -26.42 -18.65 26.99
N SER A 44 -25.09 -18.80 26.86
CA SER A 44 -24.46 -19.76 25.97
C SER A 44 -24.73 -21.19 26.44
N PHE A 45 -25.10 -22.09 25.51
CA PHE A 45 -25.22 -23.52 25.76
C PHE A 45 -24.08 -24.27 25.05
N SER A 46 -23.57 -25.36 25.62
CA SER A 46 -22.78 -26.32 24.84
C SER A 46 -23.71 -27.19 23.98
N LEU A 47 -23.15 -27.84 22.95
CA LEU A 47 -23.88 -28.80 22.12
C LEU A 47 -24.48 -29.95 22.95
N GLY A 48 -23.85 -30.32 24.07
CA GLY A 48 -24.36 -31.30 25.02
C GLY A 48 -25.48 -30.76 25.93
N ASP A 49 -25.41 -29.48 26.36
CA ASP A 49 -26.43 -28.89 27.24
C ASP A 49 -27.78 -28.69 26.53
N ILE A 50 -27.75 -28.40 25.22
CA ILE A 50 -28.95 -28.39 24.35
C ILE A 50 -29.61 -29.78 24.32
N LEU A 51 -28.86 -30.85 24.60
CA LEU A 51 -29.33 -32.23 24.59
C LEU A 51 -29.62 -32.81 25.99
N ALA A 52 -29.17 -32.18 27.10
CA ALA A 52 -29.17 -32.82 28.44
C ALA A 52 -29.41 -31.92 29.68
N GLY A 53 -29.44 -30.58 29.55
CA GLY A 53 -29.06 -29.61 30.61
C GLY A 53 -29.59 -29.73 32.06
N LYS A 54 -28.71 -29.34 33.01
CA LYS A 54 -29.00 -28.81 34.37
C LYS A 54 -27.80 -28.02 34.96
N GLN A 55 -27.89 -27.51 36.20
CA GLN A 55 -27.12 -26.34 36.70
C GLN A 55 -26.22 -26.59 37.95
N THR A 56 -25.33 -25.63 38.27
CA THR A 56 -24.45 -25.55 39.47
C THR A 56 -24.24 -24.10 40.00
N PRO A 57 -23.74 -23.90 41.25
CA PRO A 57 -23.16 -22.66 41.82
C PRO A 57 -21.62 -22.81 42.09
N SER A 58 -20.81 -21.93 42.72
CA SER A 58 -20.93 -20.66 43.48
C SER A 58 -19.62 -19.79 43.34
N SER A 59 -19.34 -18.78 44.19
CA SER A 59 -18.15 -17.87 44.03
C SER A 59 -17.74 -17.03 45.26
N GLU A 60 -16.44 -16.70 45.44
CA GLU A 60 -15.83 -15.57 46.23
C GLU A 60 -14.37 -15.29 45.72
N LYS A 61 -13.90 -14.05 45.40
CA LYS A 61 -13.32 -12.89 46.18
C LYS A 61 -11.87 -13.11 46.74
N GLU A 62 -10.87 -12.19 46.79
CA GLU A 62 -10.76 -10.69 46.85
C GLU A 62 -9.45 -10.03 46.23
N LYS A 63 -9.51 -8.71 45.89
CA LYS A 63 -8.62 -7.49 46.14
C LYS A 63 -7.06 -7.57 46.26
N THR A 64 -6.18 -6.58 45.95
CA THR A 64 -6.11 -5.14 45.44
C THR A 64 -4.66 -4.86 44.86
N LYS A 65 -3.96 -3.69 44.69
CA LYS A 65 -3.99 -2.23 45.11
C LYS A 65 -3.05 -1.34 44.18
N GLU A 66 -2.64 -0.10 44.54
CA GLU A 66 -2.00 0.91 43.62
C GLU A 66 -0.88 1.89 44.17
N LYS A 67 0.03 2.38 43.28
CA LYS A 67 0.56 3.79 43.02
C LYS A 67 1.39 4.64 44.07
N PRO A 68 2.09 5.80 43.74
CA PRO A 68 2.85 6.29 42.55
C PRO A 68 4.23 7.08 42.88
N PRO A 69 4.69 8.30 42.35
CA PRO A 69 6.15 8.60 42.09
C PRO A 69 6.74 10.07 42.39
N LEU A 70 7.89 10.46 41.77
CA LEU A 70 8.51 11.83 41.53
C LEU A 70 9.36 12.53 42.65
N PRO A 71 10.20 13.62 42.44
CA PRO A 71 10.60 14.44 41.24
C PRO A 71 12.11 14.93 41.03
N LEU A 72 12.44 15.43 39.80
CA LEU A 72 13.35 16.55 39.30
C LEU A 72 14.68 17.09 39.96
N ALA A 73 15.73 17.43 39.15
CA ALA A 73 16.25 18.81 38.83
C ALA A 73 17.78 19.04 38.41
N PHE A 74 18.04 19.78 37.28
CA PHE A 74 19.19 20.74 36.97
C PHE A 74 20.69 20.27 36.83
N LEU A 75 21.76 21.02 36.36
CA LEU A 75 22.03 22.42 35.82
C LEU A 75 23.39 22.60 34.99
N LYS A 76 23.40 23.48 33.94
CA LYS A 76 24.42 24.36 33.21
C LYS A 76 25.97 24.17 32.98
N ASP A 77 26.37 24.56 31.74
CA ASP A 77 27.51 25.39 31.18
C ASP A 77 29.04 25.11 31.38
N GLN A 78 29.81 25.01 30.26
CA GLN A 78 30.91 25.95 29.87
C GLN A 78 31.69 25.60 28.56
N GLY A 79 32.03 26.63 27.75
CA GLY A 79 33.33 26.84 27.06
C GLY A 79 33.78 25.99 25.84
N ALA A 80 34.24 26.65 24.76
CA ALA A 80 34.96 26.02 23.63
C ALA A 80 35.94 26.98 22.90
N PRO A 81 37.07 26.49 22.34
CA PRO A 81 37.87 27.18 21.32
C PRO A 81 37.64 26.62 19.90
N LYS A 82 38.19 27.28 18.87
CA LYS A 82 37.83 27.09 17.44
C LYS A 82 38.82 26.24 16.62
N LEU A 83 38.32 25.76 15.48
CA LEU A 83 38.98 24.87 14.51
C LEU A 83 40.11 25.52 13.66
N GLU A 84 40.43 26.79 13.87
CA GLU A 84 41.14 27.61 12.86
C GLU A 84 42.68 27.66 13.03
N GLU A 85 43.24 27.17 14.15
CA GLU A 85 44.70 27.22 14.40
C GLU A 85 45.48 25.97 13.94
N ILE A 86 44.80 24.86 13.61
CA ILE A 86 45.45 23.57 13.28
C ILE A 86 45.91 23.51 11.80
N LEU A 87 45.42 24.40 10.93
CA LEU A 87 45.63 24.33 9.47
C LEU A 87 46.79 25.21 8.95
N LYS A 88 48.04 24.85 9.25
CA LYS A 88 49.23 25.37 8.53
C LYS A 88 50.22 24.24 8.16
N ARG A 89 50.41 24.03 6.84
CA ARG A 89 51.40 23.09 6.25
C ARG A 89 52.81 23.73 6.20
N PRO A 90 53.87 22.99 5.81
CA PRO A 90 54.12 22.71 4.39
C PRO A 90 54.45 21.24 4.05
N GLU A 91 54.39 20.90 2.77
CA GLU A 91 54.72 19.58 2.20
C GLU A 91 56.18 19.53 1.70
N VAL A 92 56.85 18.37 1.80
CA VAL A 92 58.12 18.10 1.09
C VAL A 92 58.23 16.65 0.60
N SER A 93 58.26 16.49 -0.73
CA SER A 93 58.74 15.38 -1.58
C SER A 93 58.66 13.91 -1.11
N VAL A 94 58.00 13.09 -1.93
CA VAL A 94 58.27 11.64 -2.03
C VAL A 94 59.58 11.40 -2.79
N ARG A 95 60.43 10.48 -2.31
CA ARG A 95 61.50 9.85 -3.10
C ARG A 95 61.24 8.35 -3.21
N LYS A 96 61.44 7.79 -4.41
CA LYS A 96 61.49 6.33 -4.62
C LYS A 96 62.88 5.81 -4.24
N THR A 97 62.93 4.66 -3.58
CA THR A 97 64.12 3.80 -3.44
C THR A 97 63.69 2.35 -3.60
N GLU A 98 64.51 1.54 -4.24
CA GLU A 98 64.17 0.19 -4.68
C GLU A 98 64.28 -0.83 -3.53
N GLU A 99 63.33 -1.75 -3.43
CA GLU A 99 63.40 -2.86 -2.48
C GLU A 99 64.20 -4.04 -3.06
N LYS A 100 65.11 -4.60 -2.25
CA LYS A 100 65.67 -5.94 -2.49
C LYS A 100 64.66 -7.00 -2.03
N PRO A 101 64.59 -8.17 -2.67
CA PRO A 101 63.60 -9.18 -2.34
C PRO A 101 63.81 -9.73 -0.93
N THR A 102 62.95 -9.32 0.00
CA THR A 102 62.77 -9.98 1.30
C THR A 102 62.02 -11.29 1.09
N ILE A 103 62.63 -12.40 1.50
CA ILE A 103 61.97 -13.72 1.58
C ILE A 103 60.70 -13.58 2.43
N SER A 104 59.58 -14.08 1.91
CA SER A 104 58.28 -13.84 2.52
C SER A 104 58.01 -14.79 3.69
N LEU A 105 57.06 -14.40 4.56
CA LEU A 105 56.53 -15.30 5.58
C LEU A 105 55.82 -16.54 4.97
N GLN A 106 55.44 -16.52 3.70
CA GLN A 106 54.84 -17.66 2.99
C GLN A 106 55.90 -18.73 2.67
N ASP A 107 57.14 -18.32 2.37
CA ASP A 107 58.27 -19.22 2.11
C ASP A 107 58.71 -19.95 3.40
N ILE A 108 58.50 -19.32 4.56
CA ILE A 108 58.78 -19.92 5.88
C ILE A 108 57.63 -20.85 6.32
N LEU A 109 56.37 -20.48 6.07
CA LEU A 109 55.19 -21.24 6.51
C LEU A 109 54.83 -22.43 5.61
N SER A 110 55.31 -22.47 4.36
CA SER A 110 55.09 -23.58 3.43
C SER A 110 55.88 -24.86 3.77
N ALA A 111 56.79 -24.80 4.74
CA ALA A 111 57.64 -25.90 5.20
C ALA A 111 56.92 -26.99 6.03
N GLY A 112 55.96 -27.69 5.43
CA GLY A 112 55.75 -29.13 5.65
C GLY A 112 55.28 -29.66 7.01
N ALA A 113 54.74 -28.85 7.92
CA ALA A 113 54.24 -29.34 9.21
C ALA A 113 52.92 -30.15 9.07
N LYS A 114 52.99 -31.49 9.20
CA LYS A 114 51.80 -32.37 9.20
C LYS A 114 50.76 -31.93 10.27
N PRO A 115 49.45 -31.95 9.98
CA PRO A 115 48.42 -31.65 10.98
C PRO A 115 48.43 -32.73 12.07
N THR A 116 48.68 -32.30 13.32
CA THR A 116 48.87 -33.17 14.49
C THR A 116 47.89 -32.78 15.58
N GLY A 117 46.83 -33.58 15.75
CA GLY A 117 45.77 -33.33 16.74
C GLY A 117 44.44 -34.02 16.45
N TYR A 118 44.14 -34.34 15.18
CA TYR A 118 42.87 -34.98 14.80
C TYR A 118 42.99 -36.50 14.67
N VAL A 119 42.00 -37.22 15.21
CA VAL A 119 41.92 -38.69 15.14
C VAL A 119 41.23 -39.08 13.83
N GLY A 120 42.01 -39.47 12.82
CA GLY A 120 41.48 -39.97 11.56
C GLY A 120 42.41 -39.74 10.37
N GLU A 121 41.93 -40.12 9.19
CA GLU A 121 42.59 -39.83 7.91
C GLU A 121 42.33 -38.36 7.54
N VAL A 122 43.38 -37.56 7.38
CA VAL A 122 43.30 -36.10 7.17
C VAL A 122 43.75 -35.74 5.76
N LYS A 123 42.86 -35.09 4.99
CA LYS A 123 43.16 -34.51 3.68
C LYS A 123 43.15 -32.98 3.76
N VAL A 124 44.23 -32.33 3.36
CA VAL A 124 44.27 -30.87 3.18
C VAL A 124 43.42 -30.49 1.96
N LEU A 125 42.58 -29.46 2.09
CA LEU A 125 41.75 -28.89 1.02
C LEU A 125 42.29 -27.54 0.52
N ASP A 126 42.85 -26.73 1.42
CA ASP A 126 43.42 -25.41 1.11
C ASP A 126 44.43 -24.99 2.18
N VAL A 127 45.38 -24.12 1.81
CA VAL A 127 46.32 -23.45 2.73
C VAL A 127 46.58 -22.03 2.24
N TYR A 128 46.39 -21.02 3.10
CA TYR A 128 46.72 -19.63 2.81
C TYR A 128 47.00 -18.87 4.11
N GLY A 129 47.97 -17.95 4.10
CA GLY A 129 48.39 -17.23 5.30
C GLY A 129 48.79 -18.18 6.44
N ASN A 130 48.13 -18.06 7.60
CA ASN A 130 48.26 -18.98 8.74
C ASN A 130 47.07 -19.96 8.89
N ILE A 131 46.27 -20.14 7.84
CA ILE A 131 45.02 -20.92 7.83
C ILE A 131 45.20 -22.21 7.02
N ARG A 132 44.65 -23.32 7.53
CA ARG A 132 44.58 -24.62 6.84
C ARG A 132 43.16 -25.15 6.86
N VAL A 133 42.60 -25.47 5.69
CA VAL A 133 41.29 -26.12 5.59
C VAL A 133 41.50 -27.63 5.41
N LEU A 134 40.93 -28.43 6.30
CA LEU A 134 41.17 -29.86 6.43
C LEU A 134 39.86 -30.66 6.32
N ARG A 135 39.87 -31.79 5.61
CA ARG A 135 38.80 -32.80 5.67
C ARG A 135 39.30 -33.99 6.49
N VAL A 136 38.73 -34.17 7.68
CA VAL A 136 39.03 -35.29 8.58
C VAL A 136 37.96 -36.38 8.42
N LYS A 137 38.39 -37.62 8.25
CA LYS A 137 37.51 -38.80 8.15
C LYS A 137 36.85 -39.09 9.49
N GLY A 138 35.56 -38.79 9.59
CA GLY A 138 34.73 -38.92 10.80
C GLY A 138 34.05 -37.60 11.20
N GLU A 139 34.60 -36.46 10.81
CA GLU A 139 33.98 -35.14 11.02
C GLU A 139 32.96 -34.84 9.91
N ALA A 140 31.78 -34.34 10.31
CA ALA A 140 30.69 -34.05 9.38
C ALA A 140 31.04 -32.89 8.43
N VAL A 141 31.69 -31.85 8.96
CA VAL A 141 32.15 -30.64 8.25
C VAL A 141 33.68 -30.64 8.07
N PRO A 142 34.25 -29.84 7.15
CA PRO A 142 35.68 -29.54 7.17
C PRO A 142 36.08 -28.80 8.46
N ILE A 143 37.35 -28.90 8.83
CA ILE A 143 37.96 -28.13 9.90
C ILE A 143 38.69 -26.94 9.28
N TYR A 144 38.43 -25.74 9.80
CA TYR A 144 39.16 -24.51 9.48
C TYR A 144 40.14 -24.26 10.64
N GLU A 145 41.40 -24.66 10.44
CA GLU A 145 42.43 -24.57 11.47
C GLU A 145 43.23 -23.27 11.31
N ILE A 146 43.15 -22.39 12.31
CA ILE A 146 44.06 -21.25 12.43
C ILE A 146 45.30 -21.72 13.19
N ASN A 147 46.46 -21.60 12.57
CA ASN A 147 47.75 -21.83 13.23
C ASN A 147 48.10 -20.61 14.10
N LEU A 148 47.53 -20.56 15.30
CA LEU A 148 47.84 -19.55 16.31
C LEU A 148 49.25 -19.79 16.90
N PRO A 149 50.01 -18.72 17.21
CA PRO A 149 51.31 -18.87 17.82
C PRO A 149 51.19 -19.50 19.22
N LYS A 150 51.92 -20.59 19.46
CA LYS A 150 52.04 -21.15 20.81
C LYS A 150 52.78 -20.17 21.71
N LEU A 151 52.23 -19.94 22.90
CA LEU A 151 52.79 -19.09 23.95
C LEU A 151 53.36 -19.97 25.07
N SER A 152 54.41 -19.50 25.76
CA SER A 152 54.81 -20.05 27.06
C SER A 152 53.93 -19.48 28.17
N LYS A 153 53.87 -20.16 29.33
CA LYS A 153 53.19 -19.64 30.53
C LYS A 153 53.77 -18.32 31.04
N GLU A 154 55.02 -18.01 30.68
CA GLU A 154 55.68 -16.74 31.01
C GLU A 154 55.23 -15.65 30.04
N GLU A 155 55.07 -15.98 28.76
CA GLU A 155 54.52 -15.07 27.74
C GLU A 155 53.04 -14.76 28.00
N GLU A 156 52.22 -15.74 28.39
CA GLU A 156 50.83 -15.51 28.83
C GLU A 156 50.76 -14.55 30.02
N LYS A 157 51.66 -14.72 31.00
CA LYS A 157 51.77 -13.84 32.17
C LYS A 157 52.25 -12.44 31.79
N LEU A 158 53.23 -12.34 30.88
CA LEU A 158 53.72 -11.07 30.33
C LEU A 158 52.63 -10.32 29.56
N LEU A 159 51.92 -10.99 28.65
CA LEU A 159 50.79 -10.44 27.90
C LEU A 159 49.72 -9.87 28.83
N LYS A 160 49.39 -10.60 29.91
CA LYS A 160 48.46 -10.11 30.93
C LYS A 160 48.99 -8.86 31.64
N MET A 161 50.23 -8.89 32.14
CA MET A 161 50.82 -7.74 32.84
C MET A 161 50.96 -6.51 31.95
N VAL A 162 51.34 -6.67 30.68
CA VAL A 162 51.44 -5.59 29.68
C VAL A 162 50.06 -5.03 29.37
N ARG A 163 49.04 -5.86 29.14
CA ARG A 163 47.66 -5.42 28.91
C ARG A 163 47.11 -4.64 30.12
N ASP A 164 47.27 -5.19 31.32
CA ASP A 164 46.75 -4.60 32.55
C ASP A 164 47.48 -3.27 32.87
N ARG A 165 48.77 -3.14 32.52
CA ARG A 165 49.54 -1.88 32.54
C ARG A 165 49.04 -0.89 31.47
N ALA A 166 48.85 -1.34 30.23
CA ALA A 166 48.43 -0.51 29.11
C ALA A 166 47.04 0.09 29.29
N ILE A 167 46.12 -0.59 30.00
CA ILE A 167 44.80 -0.07 30.39
C ILE A 167 44.92 1.13 31.36
N VAL A 168 46.02 1.25 32.12
CA VAL A 168 46.23 2.32 33.10
C VAL A 168 47.10 3.46 32.53
N GLU A 169 48.13 3.13 31.74
CA GLU A 169 49.08 4.12 31.20
C GLU A 169 48.62 4.78 29.89
N ILE A 170 47.79 4.12 29.08
CA ILE A 170 47.26 4.72 27.84
C ILE A 170 46.00 5.54 28.18
N GLN A 171 46.21 6.79 28.60
CA GLN A 171 45.14 7.76 28.87
C GLN A 171 44.45 8.31 27.60
N ILE A 172 44.77 7.77 26.42
CA ILE A 172 44.06 8.07 25.17
C ILE A 172 42.81 7.19 25.14
N ASP A 173 41.65 7.81 25.33
CA ASP A 173 40.35 7.17 25.06
C ASP A 173 40.34 6.69 23.60
N PRO A 174 40.21 5.37 23.33
CA PRO A 174 40.22 4.83 21.97
C PRO A 174 39.17 5.48 21.06
N GLU A 175 38.03 5.90 21.61
CA GLU A 175 36.89 6.42 20.86
C GLU A 175 37.19 7.84 20.29
N THR A 176 38.18 8.56 20.86
CA THR A 176 38.65 9.86 20.34
C THR A 176 39.45 9.77 19.04
N ILE A 177 39.88 8.57 18.62
CA ILE A 177 40.53 8.32 17.32
C ILE A 177 39.54 7.51 16.45
N PRO A 178 38.80 8.12 15.51
CA PRO A 178 37.78 7.41 14.72
C PRO A 178 38.36 6.38 13.74
N ASN A 179 39.58 6.61 13.23
CA ASN A 179 40.20 5.71 12.27
C ASN A 179 40.84 4.50 12.97
N PHE A 180 40.31 3.29 12.71
CA PHE A 180 40.80 2.05 13.31
C PHE A 180 42.27 1.73 13.00
N GLU A 181 42.77 2.02 11.79
CA GLU A 181 44.18 1.78 11.45
C GLU A 181 45.12 2.72 12.20
N GLU A 182 44.70 3.97 12.39
CA GLU A 182 45.44 4.99 13.14
C GLU A 182 45.43 4.67 14.63
N ARG A 183 44.25 4.34 15.19
CA ARG A 183 44.06 3.82 16.55
C ARG A 183 44.98 2.61 16.80
N ARG A 184 44.97 1.62 15.88
CA ARG A 184 45.86 0.45 15.96
C ARG A 184 47.34 0.83 15.87
N ARG A 185 47.73 1.78 15.02
CA ARG A 185 49.13 2.24 14.89
C ARG A 185 49.63 2.92 16.17
N VAL A 186 48.79 3.71 16.84
CA VAL A 186 49.12 4.33 18.14
C VAL A 186 49.26 3.26 19.23
N PHE A 187 48.27 2.38 19.39
CA PHE A 187 48.29 1.34 20.43
C PHE A 187 49.44 0.34 20.23
N MET A 188 49.74 -0.07 18.99
CA MET A 188 50.90 -0.93 18.67
C MET A 188 52.22 -0.30 19.13
N ARG A 189 52.40 1.02 18.95
CA ARG A 189 53.64 1.71 19.33
C ARG A 189 53.87 1.67 20.85
N GLU A 190 52.86 2.02 21.64
CA GLU A 190 53.00 2.06 23.11
C GLU A 190 53.08 0.66 23.72
N VAL A 191 52.28 -0.30 23.22
CA VAL A 191 52.35 -1.70 23.67
C VAL A 191 53.72 -2.33 23.33
N ARG A 192 54.26 -2.10 22.12
CA ARG A 192 55.59 -2.58 21.74
C ARG A 192 56.70 -2.00 22.62
N LYS A 193 56.56 -0.74 23.06
CA LYS A 193 57.45 -0.11 24.04
C LYS A 193 57.36 -0.81 25.40
N MET A 194 56.16 -1.02 25.94
CA MET A 194 55.95 -1.71 27.22
C MET A 194 56.50 -3.15 27.23
N ILE A 195 56.33 -3.90 26.13
CA ILE A 195 56.89 -5.26 26.00
C ILE A 195 58.43 -5.22 26.01
N LYS A 196 59.06 -4.28 25.32
CA LYS A 196 60.52 -4.11 25.35
C LYS A 196 61.07 -3.71 26.71
N GLU A 197 60.36 -2.85 27.44
CA GLU A 197 60.73 -2.47 28.82
C GLU A 197 60.66 -3.68 29.78
N MET A 198 59.64 -4.53 29.63
CA MET A 198 59.37 -5.64 30.57
C MET A 198 60.04 -6.96 30.19
N ALA A 199 60.41 -7.15 28.92
CA ALA A 199 61.07 -8.35 28.41
C ALA A 199 62.09 -8.02 27.28
N PRO A 200 63.18 -7.28 27.58
CA PRO A 200 64.15 -6.80 26.59
C PRO A 200 64.97 -7.90 25.90
N THR A 201 64.88 -9.15 26.36
CA THR A 201 65.54 -10.33 25.77
C THR A 201 64.75 -10.96 24.62
N LEU A 202 63.52 -10.53 24.36
CA LEU A 202 62.71 -11.01 23.25
C LEU A 202 63.19 -10.43 21.90
N SER A 203 63.21 -11.27 20.86
CA SER A 203 63.52 -10.80 19.51
C SER A 203 62.41 -9.89 18.96
N GLU A 204 62.76 -8.92 18.10
CA GLU A 204 61.81 -7.96 17.53
C GLU A 204 60.57 -8.62 16.90
N GLY A 205 60.75 -9.76 16.20
CA GLY A 205 59.63 -10.51 15.63
C GLY A 205 58.71 -11.16 16.68
N ARG A 206 59.23 -11.52 17.86
CA ARG A 206 58.42 -12.03 18.98
C ARG A 206 57.76 -10.88 19.76
N VAL A 207 58.45 -9.74 19.91
CA VAL A 207 57.87 -8.51 20.47
C VAL A 207 56.69 -8.03 19.61
N GLU A 208 56.83 -7.96 18.28
CA GLU A 208 55.76 -7.54 17.37
C GLU A 208 54.55 -8.49 17.45
N LEU A 209 54.81 -9.80 17.51
CA LEU A 209 53.77 -10.83 17.64
C LEU A 209 52.98 -10.70 18.96
N LEU A 210 53.68 -10.49 20.08
CA LEU A 210 53.04 -10.28 21.38
C LEU A 210 52.31 -8.93 21.44
N ALA A 211 52.85 -7.89 20.79
CA ALA A 211 52.20 -6.58 20.69
C ALA A 211 50.88 -6.67 19.92
N GLU A 212 50.88 -7.33 18.75
CA GLU A 212 49.66 -7.58 17.96
C GLU A 212 48.62 -8.37 18.77
N LEU A 213 49.04 -9.38 19.56
CA LEU A 213 48.13 -10.12 20.45
C LEU A 213 47.54 -9.26 21.58
N VAL A 214 48.31 -8.39 22.23
CA VAL A 214 47.76 -7.45 23.23
C VAL A 214 46.80 -6.47 22.56
N VAL A 215 47.17 -5.88 21.42
CA VAL A 215 46.36 -4.89 20.71
C VAL A 215 45.07 -5.48 20.14
N GLN A 216 45.09 -6.70 19.60
CA GLN A 216 43.87 -7.42 19.20
C GLN A 216 42.90 -7.66 20.37
N ASN A 217 43.41 -7.88 21.59
CA ASN A 217 42.58 -7.96 22.79
C ASN A 217 42.14 -6.58 23.32
N MET A 218 42.98 -5.55 23.18
CA MET A 218 42.69 -4.20 23.71
C MET A 218 41.72 -3.40 22.83
N ILE A 219 41.83 -3.47 21.50
CA ILE A 219 40.99 -2.67 20.57
C ILE A 219 40.28 -3.48 19.48
N GLY A 220 40.60 -4.76 19.31
CA GLY A 220 39.93 -5.65 18.34
C GLY A 220 38.84 -6.53 18.97
N TYR A 221 38.51 -7.61 18.27
CA TYR A 221 37.54 -8.65 18.65
C TYR A 221 38.20 -9.87 19.32
N GLY A 222 39.42 -9.70 19.87
CA GLY A 222 40.17 -10.76 20.57
C GLY A 222 40.40 -12.00 19.70
N LYS A 223 39.96 -13.16 20.17
CA LYS A 223 40.11 -14.45 19.44
C LYS A 223 39.46 -14.46 18.04
N LEU A 224 38.49 -13.58 17.76
CA LEU A 224 37.79 -13.54 16.46
C LEU A 224 38.52 -12.72 15.39
N ASP A 225 39.51 -11.89 15.74
CA ASP A 225 40.18 -10.99 14.78
C ASP A 225 40.71 -11.70 13.51
N PRO A 226 41.37 -12.87 13.59
CA PRO A 226 41.82 -13.60 12.40
C PRO A 226 40.68 -14.06 11.48
N LEU A 227 39.48 -14.32 12.04
CA LEU A 227 38.29 -14.70 11.26
C LEU A 227 37.64 -13.46 10.64
N VAL A 228 37.50 -12.37 11.41
CA VAL A 228 36.91 -11.11 10.93
C VAL A 228 37.77 -10.50 9.81
N ARG A 229 39.11 -10.68 9.85
CA ARG A 229 40.02 -10.21 8.80
C ARG A 229 40.08 -11.08 7.54
N ASP A 230 39.56 -12.31 7.54
CA ASP A 230 39.60 -13.19 6.35
C ASP A 230 38.38 -12.98 5.43
N ASP A 231 38.61 -12.51 4.21
CA ASP A 231 37.56 -12.27 3.21
C ASP A 231 37.07 -13.55 2.50
N ASN A 232 37.77 -14.69 2.69
CA ASN A 232 37.28 -16.00 2.27
C ASN A 232 36.13 -16.52 3.15
N LEU A 233 35.87 -15.88 4.29
CA LEU A 233 34.71 -16.15 5.15
C LEU A 233 33.53 -15.23 4.80
N GLU A 234 32.33 -15.81 4.91
CA GLU A 234 31.04 -15.15 4.71
C GLU A 234 30.28 -15.00 6.03
N GLU A 235 30.52 -15.87 7.01
CA GLU A 235 29.83 -15.89 8.29
C GLU A 235 30.71 -16.51 9.39
N ILE A 236 30.62 -16.00 10.62
CA ILE A 236 31.36 -16.42 11.81
C ILE A 236 30.33 -16.59 12.94
N MET A 237 30.30 -17.75 13.59
CA MET A 237 29.23 -18.16 14.51
C MET A 237 29.80 -18.67 15.84
N VAL A 238 29.61 -17.90 16.91
CA VAL A 238 29.88 -18.28 18.31
C VAL A 238 28.58 -18.80 18.93
N ILE A 239 28.59 -20.03 19.43
CA ILE A 239 27.38 -20.80 19.81
C ILE A 239 27.31 -21.13 21.32
N GLY A 240 27.85 -20.24 22.16
CA GLY A 240 27.99 -20.42 23.61
C GLY A 240 29.41 -20.82 24.04
N THR A 241 29.58 -21.11 25.33
CA THR A 241 30.89 -21.48 25.90
C THR A 241 31.23 -22.96 25.66
N ASN A 242 32.52 -23.31 25.78
CA ASN A 242 33.07 -24.67 25.70
C ASN A 242 32.74 -25.42 24.39
N LYS A 243 32.37 -24.67 23.34
CA LYS A 243 32.05 -25.14 21.99
C LYS A 243 32.98 -24.47 20.98
N PRO A 244 33.27 -25.12 19.83
CA PRO A 244 34.05 -24.51 18.77
C PRO A 244 33.26 -23.40 18.07
N VAL A 245 33.94 -22.33 17.67
CA VAL A 245 33.40 -21.34 16.73
C VAL A 245 33.25 -22.00 15.36
N TYR A 246 32.11 -21.78 14.70
CA TYR A 246 31.85 -22.23 13.33
C TYR A 246 32.02 -21.07 12.34
N VAL A 247 32.36 -21.38 11.10
CA VAL A 247 32.48 -20.38 10.02
C VAL A 247 31.92 -20.90 8.71
N TRP A 248 31.33 -20.02 7.90
CA TRP A 248 30.97 -20.33 6.53
C TRP A 248 32.06 -19.83 5.57
N HIS A 249 32.84 -20.77 5.03
CA HIS A 249 33.90 -20.48 4.07
C HIS A 249 33.33 -20.46 2.64
N ARG A 250 33.54 -19.37 1.89
CA ARG A 250 32.92 -19.16 0.55
C ARG A 250 33.17 -20.31 -0.43
N ARG A 251 34.34 -20.97 -0.35
CA ARG A 251 34.72 -22.15 -1.18
C ARG A 251 34.27 -23.52 -0.62
N PHE A 252 34.07 -23.66 0.68
CA PHE A 252 33.93 -24.98 1.35
C PHE A 252 32.65 -25.16 2.18
N GLY A 253 31.87 -24.09 2.37
CA GLY A 253 30.67 -24.08 3.21
C GLY A 253 30.99 -24.05 4.70
N MET A 254 30.06 -24.56 5.50
CA MET A 254 30.18 -24.67 6.96
C MET A 254 31.43 -25.46 7.36
N CYS A 255 32.30 -24.83 8.16
CA CYS A 255 33.52 -25.41 8.72
C CYS A 255 33.55 -25.20 10.24
N LYS A 256 34.14 -26.16 10.98
CA LYS A 256 34.39 -26.09 12.42
C LYS A 256 35.79 -25.53 12.67
N THR A 257 35.95 -24.53 13.54
CA THR A 257 37.30 -23.99 13.85
C THR A 257 37.95 -24.69 15.05
N ASN A 258 39.22 -24.38 15.28
CA ASN A 258 39.96 -24.70 16.50
C ASN A 258 39.85 -23.62 17.60
N ILE A 259 39.01 -22.58 17.44
CA ILE A 259 38.79 -21.55 18.45
C ILE A 259 37.65 -21.98 19.39
N VAL A 260 37.90 -21.91 20.70
CA VAL A 260 36.92 -22.17 21.77
C VAL A 260 36.96 -21.02 22.80
N PHE A 261 35.79 -20.67 23.32
CA PHE A 261 35.64 -19.76 24.45
C PHE A 261 35.32 -20.53 25.73
N GLU A 262 36.30 -20.60 26.65
CA GLU A 262 36.14 -21.27 27.96
C GLU A 262 35.35 -20.41 28.95
N ASN A 263 35.38 -19.08 28.77
CA ASN A 263 34.80 -18.10 29.69
C ASN A 263 33.77 -17.22 28.97
N GLU A 264 32.53 -17.22 29.47
CA GLU A 264 31.42 -16.38 29.00
C GLU A 264 31.79 -14.89 28.91
N ARG A 265 32.61 -14.38 29.85
CA ARG A 265 33.02 -12.96 29.88
C ARG A 265 33.84 -12.54 28.66
N GLU A 266 34.54 -13.47 27.99
CA GLU A 266 35.23 -13.15 26.74
C GLU A 266 34.22 -12.83 25.62
N ILE A 267 33.13 -13.59 25.55
CA ILE A 267 32.06 -13.40 24.56
C ILE A 267 31.28 -12.13 24.88
N LEU A 268 30.91 -11.92 26.15
CA LEU A 268 30.23 -10.70 26.62
C LEU A 268 31.04 -9.44 26.31
N ASN A 269 32.35 -9.41 26.59
CA ASN A 269 33.19 -8.26 26.31
C ASN A 269 33.22 -7.88 24.82
N ILE A 270 33.17 -8.88 23.92
CA ILE A 270 33.10 -8.64 22.46
C ILE A 270 31.72 -8.10 22.09
N ILE A 271 30.64 -8.71 22.59
CA ILE A 271 29.26 -8.28 22.32
C ILE A 271 28.98 -6.87 22.84
N GLU A 272 29.40 -6.53 24.07
CA GLU A 272 29.27 -5.20 24.65
C GLU A 272 30.10 -4.15 23.89
N ARG A 273 31.30 -4.52 23.41
CA ARG A 273 32.13 -3.62 22.59
C ARG A 273 31.43 -3.28 21.28
N ILE A 274 30.93 -4.30 20.58
CA ILE A 274 30.16 -4.12 19.34
C ILE A 274 28.94 -3.25 19.61
N ALA A 275 28.20 -3.50 20.70
CA ALA A 275 27.03 -2.69 21.07
C ALA A 275 27.41 -1.21 21.26
N ARG A 276 28.47 -0.91 22.01
CA ARG A 276 28.94 0.48 22.23
C ARG A 276 29.38 1.15 20.92
N GLU A 277 30.19 0.47 20.11
CA GLU A 277 30.72 0.98 18.83
C GLU A 277 29.61 1.33 17.83
N VAL A 278 28.48 0.60 17.86
CA VAL A 278 27.31 0.86 17.01
C VAL A 278 26.22 1.71 17.69
N GLY A 279 26.51 2.29 18.86
CA GLY A 279 25.57 3.16 19.61
C GLY A 279 24.32 2.44 20.14
N ARG A 280 24.39 1.12 20.35
CA ARG A 280 23.30 0.29 20.89
C ARG A 280 23.61 -0.21 22.31
N ARG A 281 22.56 -0.69 22.97
CA ARG A 281 22.63 -1.26 24.32
C ARG A 281 22.14 -2.70 24.29
N ILE A 282 22.88 -3.60 24.92
CA ILE A 282 22.52 -4.99 25.14
C ILE A 282 22.80 -5.32 26.61
N ASP A 283 21.84 -5.92 27.30
CA ASP A 283 21.93 -6.30 28.72
C ASP A 283 20.85 -7.35 29.07
N GLN A 284 20.68 -7.69 30.34
CA GLN A 284 19.66 -8.69 30.75
C GLN A 284 18.20 -8.22 30.56
N GLN A 285 17.95 -6.92 30.36
CA GLN A 285 16.61 -6.41 30.01
C GLN A 285 16.41 -6.38 28.49
N ASN A 286 17.49 -6.15 27.73
CA ASN A 286 17.52 -6.16 26.28
C ASN A 286 18.56 -7.20 25.78
N PRO A 287 18.27 -8.51 25.89
CA PRO A 287 19.24 -9.59 25.64
C PRO A 287 19.44 -9.91 24.16
N LEU A 288 19.01 -9.02 23.25
CA LEU A 288 19.09 -9.17 21.80
C LEU A 288 19.78 -7.95 21.19
N LEU A 289 20.73 -8.17 20.30
CA LEU A 289 21.42 -7.12 19.55
C LEU A 289 21.46 -7.48 18.07
N ASP A 290 20.77 -6.72 17.25
CA ASP A 290 21.01 -6.64 15.81
C ASP A 290 21.70 -5.30 15.51
N ALA A 291 22.78 -5.37 14.72
CA ALA A 291 23.75 -4.29 14.53
C ALA A 291 24.47 -4.37 13.18
N ARG A 292 25.14 -3.26 12.81
CA ARG A 292 26.01 -3.17 11.64
C ARG A 292 27.35 -2.55 12.04
N LEU A 293 28.45 -3.22 11.71
CA LEU A 293 29.81 -2.77 12.01
C LEU A 293 30.30 -1.71 11.00
N PRO A 294 31.35 -0.93 11.32
CA PRO A 294 31.92 0.08 10.41
C PRO A 294 32.51 -0.48 9.10
N ASP A 295 32.85 -1.76 9.03
CA ASP A 295 33.24 -2.46 7.79
C ASP A 295 32.03 -2.82 6.90
N GLY A 296 30.81 -2.53 7.38
CA GLY A 296 29.54 -2.84 6.75
C GLY A 296 28.94 -4.19 7.14
N SER A 297 29.66 -5.07 7.86
CA SER A 297 29.21 -6.42 8.23
C SER A 297 28.00 -6.40 9.18
N ARG A 298 27.08 -7.37 9.01
CA ARG A 298 25.93 -7.53 9.94
C ARG A 298 26.36 -8.30 11.17
N VAL A 299 25.84 -7.93 12.34
CA VAL A 299 26.02 -8.66 13.60
C VAL A 299 24.68 -8.93 14.26
N ASN A 300 24.45 -10.19 14.62
CA ASN A 300 23.41 -10.60 15.56
C ASN A 300 24.07 -11.19 16.81
N ALA A 301 23.60 -10.83 18.00
CA ALA A 301 24.06 -11.42 19.26
C ALA A 301 22.90 -11.60 20.26
N THR A 302 22.99 -12.64 21.09
CA THR A 302 21.98 -12.92 22.12
C THR A 302 22.60 -13.31 23.46
N LEU A 303 21.94 -12.96 24.56
CA LEU A 303 22.39 -13.20 25.94
C LEU A 303 21.45 -14.17 26.69
N PRO A 304 21.94 -14.84 27.75
CA PRO A 304 21.07 -15.54 28.70
C PRO A 304 20.05 -14.56 29.33
N PRO A 305 18.80 -14.99 29.57
CA PRO A 305 18.29 -16.36 29.49
C PRO A 305 17.82 -16.80 28.10
N ILE A 306 17.90 -15.96 27.05
CA ILE A 306 17.44 -16.33 25.70
C ILE A 306 18.38 -17.39 25.09
N SER A 307 19.69 -17.21 25.24
CA SER A 307 20.69 -18.20 24.86
C SER A 307 21.05 -19.11 26.05
N LEU A 308 20.45 -20.30 26.09
CA LEU A 308 20.57 -21.24 27.22
C LEU A 308 22.02 -21.69 27.51
N ASP A 309 22.84 -21.88 26.47
CA ASP A 309 24.22 -22.40 26.58
C ASP A 309 25.29 -21.29 26.73
N GLY A 310 24.88 -20.11 27.24
CA GLY A 310 25.68 -18.89 27.24
C GLY A 310 25.56 -18.07 25.94
N PRO A 311 26.19 -16.88 25.87
CA PRO A 311 25.95 -15.91 24.81
C PRO A 311 26.32 -16.40 23.41
N THR A 312 25.56 -15.95 22.42
CA THR A 312 25.84 -16.21 20.99
C THR A 312 26.18 -14.93 20.25
N LEU A 313 26.99 -15.06 19.19
CA LEU A 313 27.41 -13.97 18.32
C LEU A 313 27.60 -14.50 16.90
N THR A 314 26.86 -13.93 15.95
CA THR A 314 26.96 -14.22 14.52
C THR A 314 27.36 -12.96 13.76
N ILE A 315 28.52 -12.99 13.10
CA ILE A 315 29.03 -11.91 12.25
C ILE A 315 28.94 -12.38 10.79
N ARG A 316 28.18 -11.67 9.95
CA ARG A 316 28.00 -11.99 8.53
C ARG A 316 28.70 -10.94 7.65
N LYS A 317 29.74 -11.38 6.94
CA LYS A 317 30.68 -10.57 6.15
C LYS A 317 30.30 -10.43 4.70
N PHE A 318 30.33 -9.18 4.20
CA PHE A 318 30.26 -8.88 2.78
C PHE A 318 31.61 -9.17 2.08
N LYS A 319 31.60 -9.35 0.75
CA LYS A 319 32.83 -9.48 -0.06
C LYS A 319 33.31 -8.04 -0.38
N LYS A 320 34.59 -7.75 -0.11
CA LYS A 320 35.17 -6.39 -0.26
C LYS A 320 35.22 -5.88 -1.70
N ASP A 321 35.38 -6.79 -2.65
CA ASP A 321 35.15 -6.59 -4.07
C ASP A 321 33.93 -7.48 -4.40
N PRO A 322 32.82 -7.01 -4.99
CA PRO A 322 31.66 -7.85 -5.26
C PRO A 322 31.95 -8.83 -6.42
N LEU A 323 30.95 -9.60 -6.86
CA LEU A 323 31.07 -10.34 -8.13
C LEU A 323 30.49 -9.47 -9.25
N THR A 324 31.18 -9.43 -10.39
CA THR A 324 30.77 -8.67 -11.58
C THR A 324 30.00 -9.55 -12.57
N ILE A 325 29.43 -8.94 -13.61
CA ILE A 325 28.79 -9.68 -14.70
C ILE A 325 29.75 -10.67 -15.38
N ILE A 326 31.05 -10.34 -15.44
CA ILE A 326 32.10 -11.20 -16.00
C ILE A 326 32.33 -12.46 -15.14
N ASP A 327 32.26 -12.34 -13.81
CA ASP A 327 32.26 -13.51 -12.92
C ASP A 327 31.00 -14.37 -13.10
N LEU A 328 29.83 -13.75 -13.21
CA LEU A 328 28.57 -14.48 -13.40
C LEU A 328 28.57 -15.27 -14.72
N ILE A 329 29.12 -14.71 -15.81
CA ILE A 329 29.33 -15.42 -17.07
C ILE A 329 30.36 -16.56 -16.88
N LYS A 330 31.52 -16.29 -16.28
CA LYS A 330 32.57 -17.30 -16.05
C LYS A 330 32.10 -18.47 -15.19
N TYR A 331 31.21 -18.24 -14.23
CA TYR A 331 30.62 -19.28 -13.39
C TYR A 331 29.46 -20.04 -14.08
N GLY A 332 29.06 -19.63 -15.29
CA GLY A 332 27.93 -20.18 -16.04
C GLY A 332 26.57 -19.83 -15.43
N THR A 333 26.46 -18.73 -14.69
CA THR A 333 25.16 -18.26 -14.14
C THR A 333 24.25 -17.76 -15.26
N LEU A 334 24.87 -17.20 -16.31
CA LEU A 334 24.34 -16.86 -17.64
C LEU A 334 25.51 -16.91 -18.65
N ASN A 335 25.27 -16.59 -19.92
CA ASN A 335 26.29 -16.45 -20.98
C ASN A 335 26.39 -14.98 -21.47
N SER A 336 27.35 -14.66 -22.34
CA SER A 336 27.57 -13.29 -22.82
C SER A 336 26.45 -12.76 -23.70
N GLU A 337 25.76 -13.61 -24.47
CA GLU A 337 24.55 -13.21 -25.24
C GLU A 337 23.44 -12.71 -24.30
N VAL A 338 23.09 -13.49 -23.27
CA VAL A 338 22.08 -13.10 -22.28
C VAL A 338 22.53 -11.86 -21.50
N ALA A 339 23.83 -11.76 -21.17
CA ALA A 339 24.35 -10.59 -20.47
C ALA A 339 24.25 -9.32 -21.32
N ALA A 340 24.49 -9.39 -22.62
CA ALA A 340 24.35 -8.28 -23.56
C ALA A 340 22.87 -7.91 -23.83
N PHE A 341 21.98 -8.90 -23.91
CA PHE A 341 20.53 -8.67 -23.96
C PHE A 341 20.04 -7.97 -22.69
N LEU A 342 20.46 -8.44 -21.51
CA LEU A 342 20.13 -7.80 -20.23
C LEU A 342 20.77 -6.40 -20.09
N TRP A 343 21.95 -6.17 -20.66
CA TRP A 343 22.55 -4.83 -20.76
C TRP A 343 21.63 -3.91 -21.58
N LEU A 344 21.23 -4.29 -22.81
CA LEU A 344 20.32 -3.47 -23.62
C LEU A 344 18.98 -3.18 -22.91
N LEU A 345 18.47 -4.13 -22.12
CA LEU A 345 17.26 -3.94 -21.31
C LEU A 345 17.46 -2.97 -20.13
N VAL A 346 18.61 -3.03 -19.44
CA VAL A 346 18.94 -2.06 -18.36
C VAL A 346 19.16 -0.68 -18.96
N ASP A 347 19.92 -0.59 -20.04
CA ASP A 347 20.23 0.63 -20.79
C ASP A 347 18.94 1.33 -21.27
N GLY A 348 18.13 0.64 -22.08
CA GLY A 348 16.92 1.22 -22.68
C GLY A 348 17.17 2.26 -23.76
N LEU A 349 18.42 2.41 -24.20
CA LEU A 349 18.90 3.38 -25.20
C LEU A 349 18.52 4.83 -24.84
N GLY A 350 18.46 5.14 -23.54
CA GLY A 350 18.04 6.44 -23.00
C GLY A 350 16.55 6.80 -23.22
N VAL A 351 15.74 5.92 -23.82
CA VAL A 351 14.32 6.19 -24.13
C VAL A 351 13.35 5.35 -23.32
N LYS A 352 13.59 4.03 -23.20
CA LYS A 352 12.77 3.14 -22.36
C LYS A 352 13.64 2.05 -21.70
N PRO A 353 14.21 2.30 -20.50
CA PRO A 353 14.78 1.23 -19.68
C PRO A 353 13.69 0.26 -19.20
N ALA A 354 14.07 -1.01 -19.01
CA ALA A 354 13.18 -2.05 -18.54
C ALA A 354 13.03 -2.05 -17.01
N ASN A 355 11.81 -2.30 -16.53
CA ASN A 355 11.56 -2.67 -15.14
C ASN A 355 11.89 -4.16 -14.95
N ILE A 356 12.95 -4.45 -14.17
CA ILE A 356 13.51 -5.81 -13.99
C ILE A 356 13.37 -6.26 -12.53
N LEU A 357 12.85 -7.48 -12.33
CA LEU A 357 12.74 -8.15 -11.04
C LEU A 357 13.62 -9.40 -11.00
N VAL A 358 14.66 -9.39 -10.16
CA VAL A 358 15.50 -10.57 -9.89
C VAL A 358 14.88 -11.38 -8.75
N ALA A 359 14.32 -12.54 -9.08
CA ALA A 359 13.62 -13.42 -8.14
C ALA A 359 14.32 -14.79 -7.98
N GLY A 360 13.97 -15.54 -6.94
CA GLY A 360 14.70 -16.73 -6.51
C GLY A 360 14.65 -16.96 -5.01
N GLY A 361 15.12 -18.13 -4.55
CA GLY A 361 15.17 -18.49 -3.13
C GLY A 361 16.26 -17.76 -2.32
N THR A 362 16.32 -18.04 -1.02
CA THR A 362 17.36 -17.49 -0.12
C THR A 362 18.75 -18.02 -0.51
N GLY A 363 19.75 -17.14 -0.58
CA GLY A 363 21.12 -17.49 -0.96
C GLY A 363 21.32 -17.89 -2.44
N SER A 364 20.30 -17.73 -3.31
CA SER A 364 20.39 -18.08 -4.74
C SER A 364 21.28 -17.15 -5.56
N GLY A 365 21.57 -15.95 -5.05
CA GLY A 365 22.42 -14.95 -5.72
C GLY A 365 21.71 -13.66 -6.13
N LYS A 366 20.40 -13.49 -5.80
CA LYS A 366 19.57 -12.34 -6.22
C LYS A 366 20.31 -10.98 -6.14
N THR A 367 20.76 -10.58 -4.96
CA THR A 367 21.45 -9.29 -4.75
C THR A 367 22.74 -9.18 -5.56
N THR A 368 23.46 -10.30 -5.78
CA THR A 368 24.68 -10.34 -6.60
C THR A 368 24.38 -10.11 -8.09
N THR A 369 23.31 -10.72 -8.61
CA THR A 369 22.86 -10.52 -9.99
C THR A 369 22.31 -9.12 -10.18
N LEU A 370 21.53 -8.60 -9.22
CA LEU A 370 21.06 -7.22 -9.20
C LEU A 370 22.23 -6.24 -9.21
N ASN A 371 23.25 -6.46 -8.38
CA ASN A 371 24.45 -5.64 -8.34
C ASN A 371 25.24 -5.68 -9.66
N SER A 372 25.31 -6.85 -10.31
CA SER A 372 25.99 -7.01 -11.61
C SER A 372 25.25 -6.31 -12.74
N LEU A 373 23.92 -6.38 -12.76
CA LEU A 373 23.08 -5.71 -13.76
C LEU A 373 23.03 -4.19 -13.56
N ALA A 374 23.09 -3.72 -12.31
CA ALA A 374 23.17 -2.30 -12.00
C ALA A 374 24.48 -1.65 -12.52
N MET A 375 25.52 -2.42 -12.86
CA MET A 375 26.72 -1.89 -13.53
C MET A 375 26.46 -1.43 -14.97
N PHE A 376 25.35 -1.84 -15.58
CA PHE A 376 24.92 -1.42 -16.92
C PHE A 376 24.06 -0.15 -16.93
N ILE A 377 23.79 0.45 -15.77
CA ILE A 377 23.07 1.73 -15.70
C ILE A 377 23.97 2.84 -16.28
N PRO A 378 23.49 3.67 -17.23
CA PRO A 378 24.27 4.76 -17.79
C PRO A 378 24.80 5.74 -16.71
N PRO A 379 26.07 6.19 -16.81
CA PRO A 379 26.71 7.01 -15.77
C PRO A 379 26.12 8.42 -15.60
N SER A 380 25.26 8.85 -16.53
CA SER A 380 24.49 10.09 -16.48
C SER A 380 23.28 10.03 -15.54
N GLU A 381 22.81 8.84 -15.17
CA GLU A 381 21.59 8.64 -14.40
C GLU A 381 21.80 8.70 -12.88
N ARG A 382 20.83 9.28 -12.18
CA ARG A 382 20.78 9.33 -10.72
C ARG A 382 20.16 8.06 -10.14
N VAL A 383 20.98 7.28 -9.45
CA VAL A 383 20.57 6.00 -8.82
C VAL A 383 20.32 6.19 -7.34
N ILE A 384 19.20 5.66 -6.82
CA ILE A 384 18.96 5.57 -5.38
C ILE A 384 18.71 4.11 -4.98
N SER A 385 19.57 3.56 -4.11
CA SER A 385 19.36 2.23 -3.54
C SER A 385 18.67 2.28 -2.18
N ILE A 386 17.81 1.30 -1.91
CA ILE A 386 17.05 1.13 -0.67
C ILE A 386 17.21 -0.32 -0.22
N GLU A 387 17.71 -0.54 1.00
CA GLU A 387 18.14 -1.86 1.45
C GLU A 387 17.88 -2.06 2.96
N ASP A 388 17.49 -3.26 3.42
CA ASP A 388 17.36 -3.55 4.87
C ASP A 388 18.72 -3.62 5.58
N THR A 389 19.77 -3.90 4.82
CA THR A 389 21.14 -3.50 5.16
C THR A 389 21.85 -3.31 3.84
N ALA A 390 22.70 -2.28 3.72
CA ALA A 390 23.23 -1.87 2.43
C ALA A 390 24.30 -2.85 1.89
N GLU A 391 23.88 -3.89 1.15
CA GLU A 391 24.72 -4.94 0.55
C GLU A 391 25.32 -4.53 -0.80
N LEU A 392 24.64 -3.66 -1.55
CA LEU A 392 25.04 -3.23 -2.90
C LEU A 392 26.36 -2.45 -2.90
N GLN A 393 27.06 -2.50 -4.02
CA GLN A 393 28.31 -1.80 -4.33
C GLN A 393 28.28 -1.49 -5.83
N LEU A 394 28.05 -0.23 -6.20
CA LEU A 394 27.85 0.20 -7.59
C LEU A 394 28.97 1.15 -8.04
N PRO A 395 29.52 1.01 -9.26
CA PRO A 395 30.57 1.90 -9.78
C PRO A 395 29.99 3.19 -10.38
N ILE A 396 29.03 3.81 -9.68
CA ILE A 396 28.21 4.92 -10.17
C ILE A 396 28.42 6.15 -9.29
N GLU A 397 28.77 7.28 -9.89
CA GLU A 397 29.08 8.53 -9.18
C GLU A 397 27.84 9.18 -8.57
N HIS A 398 26.72 9.21 -9.29
CA HIS A 398 25.49 9.87 -8.84
C HIS A 398 24.57 8.94 -8.03
N TRP A 399 25.14 8.17 -7.12
CA TRP A 399 24.45 7.15 -6.32
C TRP A 399 24.13 7.65 -4.89
N VAL A 400 22.88 7.54 -4.48
CA VAL A 400 22.43 7.75 -3.08
C VAL A 400 22.05 6.41 -2.46
N ARG A 401 22.47 6.18 -1.21
CA ARG A 401 22.20 4.95 -0.45
C ARG A 401 21.27 5.24 0.71
N LEU A 402 20.20 4.46 0.83
CA LEU A 402 19.26 4.50 1.94
C LEU A 402 19.14 3.10 2.60
N GLU A 403 19.05 3.09 3.91
CA GLU A 403 19.06 1.88 4.74
C GLU A 403 17.91 1.96 5.75
N THR A 404 17.16 0.87 5.95
CA THR A 404 16.02 0.88 6.90
C THR A 404 16.50 1.01 8.34
N ARG A 405 15.63 1.53 9.22
CA ARG A 405 15.96 1.71 10.64
C ARG A 405 14.87 1.08 11.52
N PRO A 406 15.17 0.01 12.27
CA PRO A 406 14.22 -0.52 13.25
C PRO A 406 13.98 0.50 14.38
N PRO A 407 12.89 0.37 15.16
CA PRO A 407 12.60 1.28 16.26
C PRO A 407 13.70 1.30 17.32
N ASN A 408 13.79 2.40 18.05
CA ASN A 408 14.63 2.50 19.25
C ASN A 408 14.04 1.69 20.42
N VAL A 409 14.75 1.67 21.55
CA VAL A 409 14.35 0.93 22.77
C VAL A 409 13.02 1.43 23.39
N GLU A 410 12.50 2.59 22.97
CA GLU A 410 11.19 3.11 23.36
C GLU A 410 10.06 2.76 22.36
N GLY A 411 10.35 1.97 21.32
CA GLY A 411 9.40 1.67 20.25
C GLY A 411 9.17 2.82 19.26
N LYS A 412 10.09 3.77 19.15
CA LYS A 412 9.94 5.00 18.35
C LYS A 412 11.00 5.14 17.27
N GLY A 413 10.68 5.91 16.23
CA GLY A 413 11.65 6.31 15.20
C GLY A 413 12.04 5.18 14.24
N GLU A 414 11.22 4.16 14.10
CA GLU A 414 11.28 3.24 12.96
C GLU A 414 11.20 4.01 11.64
N ILE A 415 11.92 3.52 10.63
CA ILE A 415 11.83 3.95 9.23
C ILE A 415 11.82 2.67 8.40
N THR A 416 10.66 2.31 7.88
CA THR A 416 10.47 1.08 7.12
C THR A 416 11.00 1.23 5.69
N MET A 417 11.13 0.11 4.97
CA MET A 417 11.48 0.17 3.56
C MET A 417 10.40 0.90 2.73
N ASP A 418 9.14 0.78 3.12
CA ASP A 418 8.01 1.45 2.47
C ASP A 418 8.11 2.97 2.62
N ASP A 419 8.51 3.47 3.80
CA ASP A 419 8.77 4.90 4.03
C ASP A 419 9.92 5.43 3.17
N LEU A 420 11.00 4.64 3.02
CA LEU A 420 12.12 5.01 2.15
C LEU A 420 11.71 5.04 0.67
N VAL A 421 10.90 4.08 0.20
CA VAL A 421 10.38 4.07 -1.17
C VAL A 421 9.42 5.26 -1.42
N LYS A 422 8.56 5.61 -0.45
CA LYS A 422 7.74 6.83 -0.52
C LYS A 422 8.59 8.10 -0.55
N ASN A 423 9.75 8.09 0.10
CA ASN A 423 10.67 9.23 0.14
C ASN A 423 11.50 9.37 -1.14
N THR A 424 11.97 8.28 -1.75
CA THR A 424 12.78 8.37 -2.99
C THR A 424 12.01 8.99 -4.15
N LEU A 425 10.69 8.83 -4.22
CA LEU A 425 9.82 9.55 -5.17
C LEU A 425 10.00 11.08 -5.14
N ARG A 426 10.48 11.65 -4.02
CA ARG A 426 10.75 13.09 -3.85
C ARG A 426 12.20 13.49 -4.16
N MET A 427 13.09 12.52 -4.38
CA MET A 427 14.54 12.71 -4.51
C MET A 427 15.04 12.77 -5.95
N ARG A 428 14.10 12.85 -6.92
CA ARG A 428 14.32 12.80 -8.38
C ARG A 428 15.28 11.68 -8.82
N PRO A 429 14.97 10.40 -8.54
CA PRO A 429 15.72 9.27 -9.08
C PRO A 429 15.41 9.09 -10.57
N ASP A 430 16.43 8.73 -11.34
CA ASP A 430 16.24 8.11 -12.67
C ASP A 430 16.15 6.58 -12.52
N ARG A 431 16.83 6.01 -11.51
CA ARG A 431 16.66 4.60 -11.07
C ARG A 431 16.40 4.50 -9.57
N ILE A 432 15.46 3.64 -9.20
CA ILE A 432 15.26 3.16 -7.82
C ILE A 432 15.63 1.68 -7.80
N ILE A 433 16.57 1.29 -6.95
CA ILE A 433 16.97 -0.10 -6.74
C ILE A 433 16.55 -0.49 -5.32
N VAL A 434 15.60 -1.40 -5.18
CA VAL A 434 15.25 -1.96 -3.88
C VAL A 434 15.89 -3.33 -3.75
N GLY A 435 16.85 -3.47 -2.83
CA GLY A 435 17.75 -4.64 -2.75
C GLY A 435 17.04 -5.93 -2.39
N GLU A 436 15.94 -5.84 -1.67
CA GLU A 436 15.08 -6.95 -1.25
C GLU A 436 13.67 -6.44 -0.98
N VAL A 437 12.63 -7.16 -1.42
CA VAL A 437 11.23 -6.79 -1.14
C VAL A 437 10.43 -8.01 -0.69
N ARG A 438 9.66 -7.83 0.39
CA ARG A 438 9.01 -8.86 1.21
C ARG A 438 7.69 -8.41 1.88
N GLY A 439 7.35 -7.13 1.88
CA GLY A 439 6.23 -6.53 2.65
C GLY A 439 5.51 -5.38 1.94
N PRO A 440 4.90 -4.42 2.65
CA PRO A 440 4.10 -3.33 2.05
C PRO A 440 4.85 -2.36 1.12
N GLU A 441 6.18 -2.33 1.16
CA GLU A 441 7.01 -1.64 0.15
C GLU A 441 6.83 -2.27 -1.24
N ALA A 442 6.40 -3.54 -1.28
CA ALA A 442 5.83 -4.18 -2.45
C ALA A 442 4.48 -3.61 -2.88
N ARG A 443 3.98 -2.52 -2.30
CA ARG A 443 2.86 -1.73 -2.84
C ARG A 443 3.24 -0.28 -3.15
N THR A 444 4.50 0.12 -2.91
CA THR A 444 5.02 1.46 -3.27
C THR A 444 6.11 1.42 -4.35
N MET A 445 6.92 0.37 -4.48
CA MET A 445 8.05 0.41 -5.44
C MET A 445 7.62 0.44 -6.91
N PHE A 446 6.70 -0.42 -7.32
CA PHE A 446 6.10 -0.27 -8.64
C PHE A 446 5.03 0.84 -8.61
N THR A 447 4.67 1.50 -7.49
CA THR A 447 4.00 2.81 -7.58
C THR A 447 4.93 3.80 -8.25
N ALA A 448 6.26 3.72 -8.04
CA ALA A 448 7.21 4.46 -8.88
C ALA A 448 7.10 4.05 -10.35
N MET A 449 7.11 2.75 -10.64
CA MET A 449 6.98 2.23 -12.01
C MET A 449 5.60 2.53 -12.65
N ASN A 450 4.57 2.77 -11.82
CA ASN A 450 3.21 3.10 -12.21
C ASN A 450 2.88 4.59 -12.03
N THR A 451 3.81 5.45 -11.55
CA THR A 451 3.70 6.92 -11.60
C THR A 451 3.92 7.41 -13.04
N GLY A 452 2.97 7.02 -13.87
CA GLY A 452 2.79 7.25 -15.30
C GLY A 452 1.48 6.62 -15.80
N HIS A 453 0.61 6.18 -14.89
CA HIS A 453 -0.68 5.56 -15.20
C HIS A 453 -1.77 6.59 -15.45
N ASN A 454 -2.61 6.30 -16.46
CA ASN A 454 -3.68 7.16 -16.94
C ASN A 454 -5.05 6.69 -16.40
N GLY A 455 -5.12 6.43 -15.11
CA GLY A 455 -6.39 6.17 -14.41
C GLY A 455 -7.08 7.49 -14.09
N ALA A 456 -8.35 7.65 -14.49
CA ALA A 456 -9.14 8.84 -14.17
C ALA A 456 -10.64 8.65 -14.45
N LEU A 457 -11.48 9.31 -13.63
CA LEU A 457 -12.94 9.45 -13.74
C LEU A 457 -13.34 10.70 -14.51
N TYR A 458 -14.55 10.73 -15.07
CA TYR A 458 -15.12 11.94 -15.65
C TYR A 458 -15.78 12.86 -14.61
N ASP A 459 -15.53 14.16 -14.77
CA ASP A 459 -16.15 15.36 -14.17
C ASP A 459 -17.45 15.18 -13.37
N PHE A 460 -18.52 14.65 -13.97
CA PHE A 460 -19.82 14.52 -13.29
C PHE A 460 -19.89 13.43 -12.22
N SER A 461 -18.82 12.66 -12.00
CA SER A 461 -18.80 11.56 -11.03
C SER A 461 -18.97 12.10 -9.61
N VAL A 462 -20.12 11.81 -9.00
CA VAL A 462 -20.44 12.22 -7.64
C VAL A 462 -19.59 11.41 -6.68
N ILE A 463 -18.63 12.05 -6.02
CA ILE A 463 -17.83 11.44 -4.95
C ILE A 463 -18.50 11.64 -3.60
N GLN A 464 -18.34 10.65 -2.71
CA GLN A 464 -18.86 10.73 -1.35
C GLN A 464 -17.81 11.31 -0.39
N LEU A 465 -18.12 12.45 0.21
CA LEU A 465 -17.39 12.97 1.37
C LEU A 465 -17.89 12.31 2.67
N SER A 466 -16.98 12.21 3.64
CA SER A 466 -17.24 11.52 4.91
C SER A 466 -18.17 12.27 5.87
N ASP A 467 -18.41 13.56 5.60
CA ASP A 467 -19.37 14.42 6.27
C ASP A 467 -20.80 14.28 5.70
N GLY A 468 -20.97 13.44 4.67
CA GLY A 468 -22.24 13.18 3.99
C GLY A 468 -22.68 14.26 3.00
N ARG A 469 -21.77 15.15 2.59
CA ARG A 469 -21.92 15.95 1.35
C ARG A 469 -21.54 15.12 0.12
N PHE A 470 -22.13 15.52 -1.01
CA PHE A 470 -22.01 14.86 -2.30
C PHE A 470 -21.75 15.91 -3.35
N ILE A 471 -20.59 15.83 -3.97
CA ILE A 471 -20.06 16.84 -4.89
C ILE A 471 -19.58 16.15 -6.16
N LEU A 472 -19.66 16.86 -7.30
CA LEU A 472 -19.08 16.37 -8.54
C LEU A 472 -17.55 16.42 -8.39
N ILE A 473 -16.85 15.37 -8.81
CA ILE A 473 -15.38 15.33 -8.72
C ILE A 473 -14.75 16.50 -9.48
N GLY A 474 -15.34 16.87 -10.64
CA GLY A 474 -14.95 18.06 -11.41
C GLY A 474 -15.05 19.35 -10.61
N ASP A 475 -16.26 19.71 -10.13
CA ASP A 475 -16.52 20.92 -9.34
C ASP A 475 -15.51 21.09 -8.19
N LEU A 476 -15.32 20.04 -7.37
CA LEU A 476 -14.42 20.09 -6.22
C LEU A 476 -12.97 20.27 -6.65
N LEU A 477 -12.52 19.51 -7.66
CA LEU A 477 -11.12 19.52 -8.04
C LEU A 477 -10.77 20.78 -8.81
N GLU A 478 -11.63 21.30 -9.69
CA GLU A 478 -11.39 22.59 -10.36
C GLU A 478 -11.40 23.77 -9.39
N GLU A 479 -12.23 23.75 -8.32
CA GLU A 479 -12.11 24.75 -7.25
C GLU A 479 -10.74 24.67 -6.56
N LEU A 480 -10.27 23.46 -6.23
CA LEU A 480 -8.98 23.24 -5.58
C LEU A 480 -7.77 23.55 -6.51
N PHE A 481 -7.80 23.15 -7.78
CA PHE A 481 -6.78 23.49 -8.79
C PHE A 481 -6.73 25.00 -9.04
N LYS A 482 -7.87 25.70 -9.00
CA LYS A 482 -7.92 27.16 -9.09
C LYS A 482 -7.36 27.83 -7.82
N LYS A 483 -7.71 27.31 -6.65
CA LYS A 483 -7.23 27.78 -5.33
C LYS A 483 -5.71 27.60 -5.16
N TYR A 484 -5.18 26.49 -5.67
CA TYR A 484 -3.75 26.11 -5.63
C TYR A 484 -3.09 26.28 -7.01
N SER A 485 -3.49 27.28 -7.79
CA SER A 485 -2.99 27.52 -9.15
C SER A 485 -1.51 27.93 -9.20
N ASP A 486 -0.95 28.32 -8.07
CA ASP A 486 0.48 28.56 -7.81
C ASP A 486 1.28 27.29 -7.48
N ARG A 487 0.58 26.17 -7.21
CA ARG A 487 1.11 24.90 -6.68
C ARG A 487 0.68 23.67 -7.49
N ILE A 488 0.32 23.86 -8.76
CA ILE A 488 0.07 22.76 -9.69
C ILE A 488 1.41 22.14 -10.10
N GLU A 489 1.61 20.88 -9.77
CA GLU A 489 2.75 20.08 -10.23
C GLU A 489 2.31 19.28 -11.47
N THR A 490 3.02 19.44 -12.59
CA THR A 490 2.74 18.73 -13.85
C THR A 490 3.71 17.58 -14.06
N TYR A 491 3.18 16.40 -14.36
CA TYR A 491 3.95 15.21 -14.71
C TYR A 491 3.38 14.58 -15.98
N LYS A 492 4.14 14.67 -17.08
CA LYS A 492 3.68 14.32 -18.44
C LYS A 492 2.43 15.14 -18.80
N ASP A 493 1.29 14.52 -19.05
CA ASP A 493 -0.01 15.19 -19.29
C ASP A 493 -0.95 15.19 -18.06
N LEU A 494 -0.50 14.68 -16.92
CA LEU A 494 -1.20 14.76 -15.63
C LEU A 494 -0.77 16.02 -14.87
N GLU A 495 -1.73 16.68 -14.25
CA GLU A 495 -1.55 17.78 -13.30
C GLU A 495 -2.05 17.31 -11.93
N TYR A 496 -1.32 17.64 -10.85
CA TYR A 496 -1.74 17.33 -9.48
C TYR A 496 -1.48 18.46 -8.51
N VAL A 497 -2.19 18.41 -7.37
CA VAL A 497 -1.95 19.28 -6.21
C VAL A 497 -1.86 18.40 -4.97
N VAL A 498 -0.82 18.63 -4.15
CA VAL A 498 -0.70 18.05 -2.80
C VAL A 498 -1.41 18.97 -1.80
N LEU A 499 -2.39 18.43 -1.09
CA LEU A 499 -3.28 19.20 -0.21
C LEU A 499 -2.66 19.45 1.17
N ASP A 500 -2.68 20.72 1.59
CA ASP A 500 -2.37 21.15 2.96
C ASP A 500 -3.34 20.50 3.96
N GLU A 501 -2.91 20.24 5.20
CA GLU A 501 -3.73 19.56 6.22
C GLU A 501 -5.11 20.21 6.46
N LYS A 502 -5.19 21.54 6.33
CA LYS A 502 -6.42 22.35 6.44
C LYS A 502 -7.45 22.13 5.31
N ASP A 503 -6.99 21.59 4.18
CA ASP A 503 -7.74 21.45 2.90
C ASP A 503 -7.83 19.99 2.43
N ARG A 504 -7.19 19.05 3.14
CA ARG A 504 -7.46 17.62 2.98
C ARG A 504 -8.90 17.32 3.38
N PHE A 505 -9.53 16.42 2.63
CA PHE A 505 -10.89 15.96 2.89
C PHE A 505 -10.92 14.43 3.00
N GLU A 506 -11.83 13.91 3.81
CA GLU A 506 -12.08 12.47 3.90
C GLU A 506 -13.12 12.04 2.85
N VAL A 507 -12.82 10.98 2.11
CA VAL A 507 -13.79 10.27 1.25
C VAL A 507 -14.22 8.95 1.89
N VAL A 508 -15.33 8.39 1.39
CA VAL A 508 -15.74 7.04 1.75
C VAL A 508 -15.09 6.01 0.83
N SER A 509 -14.37 5.09 1.46
CA SER A 509 -13.78 3.88 0.86
C SER A 509 -14.54 2.64 1.33
N VAL A 510 -14.16 1.48 0.80
CA VAL A 510 -14.58 0.17 1.29
C VAL A 510 -13.35 -0.65 1.67
N GLY A 511 -13.31 -1.14 2.90
CA GLY A 511 -12.24 -2.03 3.37
C GLY A 511 -12.44 -3.49 2.89
N PRO A 512 -11.44 -4.37 3.03
CA PRO A 512 -11.55 -5.77 2.59
C PRO A 512 -12.58 -6.61 3.38
N ASP A 513 -13.13 -6.07 4.47
CA ASP A 513 -14.28 -6.57 5.22
C ASP A 513 -15.63 -6.22 4.56
N LEU A 514 -15.58 -5.60 3.37
CA LEU A 514 -16.70 -5.03 2.63
C LEU A 514 -17.44 -3.93 3.42
N LYS A 515 -16.79 -3.30 4.42
CA LYS A 515 -17.38 -2.25 5.27
C LYS A 515 -17.03 -0.84 4.80
N ALA A 516 -17.93 0.10 5.08
CA ALA A 516 -17.68 1.52 4.85
C ALA A 516 -16.52 2.02 5.73
N ARG A 517 -15.51 2.64 5.14
CA ARG A 517 -14.41 3.28 5.86
C ARG A 517 -14.25 4.74 5.42
N LYS A 518 -13.46 5.50 6.18
CA LYS A 518 -13.18 6.93 5.96
C LYS A 518 -11.68 7.08 5.83
N HIS A 519 -11.21 7.57 4.69
CA HIS A 519 -9.77 7.79 4.46
C HIS A 519 -9.53 9.16 3.84
N ILE A 520 -8.38 9.73 4.16
CA ILE A 520 -7.99 11.07 3.79
C ILE A 520 -7.53 11.09 2.33
N VAL A 521 -7.92 12.13 1.61
CA VAL A 521 -7.35 12.49 0.30
C VAL A 521 -6.21 13.48 0.54
N SER A 522 -4.99 13.09 0.18
CA SER A 522 -3.79 13.94 0.29
C SER A 522 -3.26 14.47 -1.04
N ARG A 523 -3.72 13.92 -2.17
CA ARG A 523 -3.49 14.48 -3.52
C ARG A 523 -4.73 14.38 -4.39
N ILE A 524 -4.94 15.42 -5.20
CA ILE A 524 -5.92 15.44 -6.29
C ILE A 524 -5.20 15.47 -7.64
N TRP A 525 -5.82 14.86 -8.65
CA TRP A 525 -5.25 14.71 -9.99
C TRP A 525 -6.25 15.14 -11.05
N ARG A 526 -5.78 15.78 -12.12
CA ARG A 526 -6.51 15.93 -13.39
C ARG A 526 -5.60 15.64 -14.57
N ARG A 527 -6.18 15.24 -15.70
CA ARG A 527 -5.47 15.00 -16.97
C ARG A 527 -6.35 15.48 -18.10
N LYS A 528 -5.80 16.19 -19.08
CA LYS A 528 -6.54 16.50 -20.32
C LYS A 528 -6.79 15.20 -21.09
N VAL A 529 -7.99 15.07 -21.63
CA VAL A 529 -8.34 13.95 -22.50
C VAL A 529 -7.59 14.11 -23.83
N ARG A 530 -6.96 13.02 -24.30
CA ARG A 530 -6.10 13.05 -25.49
C ARG A 530 -6.94 13.04 -26.77
N GLU A 531 -6.39 13.60 -27.85
CA GLU A 531 -7.03 13.53 -29.16
C GLU A 531 -7.24 12.07 -29.60
N GLY A 532 -8.48 11.72 -29.95
CA GLY A 532 -8.88 10.36 -30.33
C GLY A 532 -9.11 9.39 -29.16
N GLU A 533 -8.90 9.81 -27.91
CA GLU A 533 -9.15 8.97 -26.74
C GLU A 533 -10.64 8.60 -26.62
N LYS A 534 -10.94 7.35 -26.21
CA LYS A 534 -12.30 6.87 -25.92
C LYS A 534 -12.40 6.47 -24.45
N LEU A 535 -13.45 6.92 -23.78
CA LEU A 535 -13.75 6.54 -22.40
C LEU A 535 -14.79 5.41 -22.38
N ILE A 536 -14.81 4.65 -21.29
CA ILE A 536 -15.82 3.61 -21.05
C ILE A 536 -16.94 4.18 -20.20
N ARG A 537 -18.18 3.94 -20.62
CA ARG A 537 -19.41 4.23 -19.90
C ARG A 537 -20.04 2.93 -19.42
N VAL A 538 -20.05 2.71 -18.10
CA VAL A 538 -20.63 1.52 -17.47
C VAL A 538 -21.99 1.88 -16.90
N ILE A 539 -23.01 1.08 -17.19
CA ILE A 539 -24.37 1.22 -16.68
C ILE A 539 -24.79 -0.06 -15.97
N THR A 540 -25.30 0.04 -14.74
CA THR A 540 -25.80 -1.11 -13.97
C THR A 540 -27.33 -1.18 -13.95
N ARG A 541 -27.87 -2.35 -13.58
CA ARG A 541 -29.30 -2.69 -13.53
C ARG A 541 -30.13 -1.82 -12.59
N THR A 542 -29.55 -1.32 -11.50
CA THR A 542 -30.17 -0.31 -10.62
C THR A 542 -29.97 1.13 -11.10
N GLY A 543 -29.35 1.33 -12.27
CA GLY A 543 -29.19 2.64 -12.90
C GLY A 543 -28.06 3.48 -12.33
N ASN A 544 -27.03 2.84 -11.75
CA ASN A 544 -25.76 3.52 -11.51
C ASN A 544 -25.05 3.68 -12.86
N GLU A 545 -24.36 4.80 -13.03
CA GLU A 545 -23.68 5.18 -14.27
C GLU A 545 -22.34 5.83 -13.93
N VAL A 546 -21.26 5.41 -14.58
CA VAL A 546 -19.92 6.01 -14.46
C VAL A 546 -19.27 6.13 -15.83
N ILE A 547 -18.47 7.17 -16.04
CA ILE A 547 -17.63 7.37 -17.23
C ILE A 547 -16.20 7.63 -16.78
N LEU A 548 -15.23 6.94 -17.40
CA LEU A 548 -13.88 6.72 -16.88
C LEU A 548 -12.93 6.16 -17.96
N THR A 549 -11.62 6.18 -17.70
CA THR A 549 -10.62 5.59 -18.60
C THR A 549 -10.69 4.06 -18.64
N LYS A 550 -10.30 3.47 -19.78
CA LYS A 550 -10.40 2.01 -20.06
C LYS A 550 -9.82 1.11 -18.97
N THR A 551 -8.69 1.52 -18.39
CA THR A 551 -7.89 0.77 -17.42
C THR A 551 -8.34 0.95 -15.96
N HIS A 552 -9.36 1.78 -15.69
CA HIS A 552 -9.77 2.09 -14.33
C HIS A 552 -10.50 0.87 -13.69
N PRO A 553 -10.08 0.39 -12.51
CA PRO A 553 -10.48 -0.93 -12.00
C PRO A 553 -11.72 -0.88 -11.10
N PHE A 554 -12.65 -1.82 -11.32
CA PHE A 554 -13.84 -2.07 -10.50
C PHE A 554 -13.64 -3.29 -9.60
N PHE A 555 -14.26 -3.30 -8.43
CA PHE A 555 -14.46 -4.53 -7.65
C PHE A 555 -15.67 -5.31 -8.21
N VAL A 556 -15.44 -6.57 -8.59
CA VAL A 556 -16.43 -7.47 -9.23
C VAL A 556 -16.51 -8.78 -8.45
N PHE A 557 -17.72 -9.29 -8.23
CA PHE A 557 -17.93 -10.61 -7.66
C PHE A 557 -17.74 -11.70 -8.73
N SER A 558 -16.77 -12.60 -8.52
CA SER A 558 -16.49 -13.74 -9.40
C SER A 558 -16.35 -15.03 -8.60
N GLU A 559 -17.01 -16.10 -9.07
CA GLU A 559 -16.94 -17.48 -8.54
C GLU A 559 -17.21 -17.72 -7.04
N GLY A 560 -17.59 -16.70 -6.26
CA GLY A 560 -17.74 -16.78 -4.81
C GLY A 560 -16.92 -15.75 -4.03
N ASP A 561 -16.18 -14.92 -4.76
CA ASP A 561 -15.10 -14.06 -4.27
C ASP A 561 -15.21 -12.64 -4.87
N VAL A 562 -14.37 -11.71 -4.41
CA VAL A 562 -14.28 -10.32 -4.87
C VAL A 562 -12.91 -10.10 -5.52
N VAL A 563 -12.92 -9.80 -6.82
CA VAL A 563 -11.73 -9.56 -7.66
C VAL A 563 -11.78 -8.16 -8.27
N ARG A 564 -10.67 -7.70 -8.88
CA ARG A 564 -10.66 -6.44 -9.64
C ARG A 564 -10.71 -6.71 -11.15
N LYS A 565 -11.57 -5.99 -11.87
CA LYS A 565 -11.74 -6.06 -13.34
C LYS A 565 -11.69 -4.65 -13.92
N GLU A 566 -10.97 -4.43 -15.02
CA GLU A 566 -10.91 -3.12 -15.70
C GLU A 566 -12.21 -2.78 -16.42
N ALA A 567 -12.45 -1.48 -16.65
CA ALA A 567 -13.61 -0.98 -17.36
C ALA A 567 -13.81 -1.61 -18.75
N GLU A 568 -12.73 -1.68 -19.55
CA GLU A 568 -12.78 -2.29 -20.89
C GLU A 568 -13.02 -3.82 -20.88
N LYS A 569 -12.87 -4.46 -19.71
CA LYS A 569 -13.07 -5.90 -19.51
C LYS A 569 -14.40 -6.22 -18.83
N LEU A 570 -15.22 -5.22 -18.48
CA LEU A 570 -16.56 -5.45 -17.96
C LEU A 570 -17.51 -5.93 -19.06
N GLU A 571 -18.36 -6.89 -18.72
CA GLU A 571 -19.36 -7.48 -19.61
C GLU A 571 -20.77 -7.36 -19.01
N PRO A 572 -21.83 -7.17 -19.83
CA PRO A 572 -23.22 -7.24 -19.35
C PRO A 572 -23.52 -8.59 -18.66
N GLY A 573 -23.77 -8.54 -17.35
CA GLY A 573 -23.89 -9.70 -16.47
C GLY A 573 -22.92 -9.69 -15.29
N ASP A 574 -21.78 -9.00 -15.40
CA ASP A 574 -20.82 -8.83 -14.29
C ASP A 574 -21.50 -8.24 -13.05
N ARG A 575 -20.98 -8.59 -11.87
CA ARG A 575 -21.53 -8.18 -10.57
C ARG A 575 -20.60 -7.18 -9.88
N VAL A 576 -20.73 -5.89 -10.18
CA VAL A 576 -19.91 -4.82 -9.56
C VAL A 576 -20.34 -4.52 -8.12
N ALA A 577 -19.38 -4.12 -7.29
CA ALA A 577 -19.62 -3.64 -5.93
C ALA A 577 -20.20 -2.22 -5.94
N VAL A 578 -21.36 -2.04 -5.30
CA VAL A 578 -22.06 -0.74 -5.20
C VAL A 578 -22.44 -0.48 -3.75
N MET A 579 -22.31 0.76 -3.26
CA MET A 579 -22.56 1.12 -1.87
C MET A 579 -24.05 0.94 -1.49
N ARG A 580 -24.35 0.06 -0.53
CA ARG A 580 -25.73 -0.26 -0.07
C ARG A 580 -26.21 0.72 1.00
N LYS A 581 -25.30 1.15 1.87
CA LYS A 581 -25.56 2.14 2.93
C LYS A 581 -24.38 3.10 3.03
N PRO A 582 -24.47 4.31 2.45
CA PRO A 582 -23.51 5.36 2.76
C PRO A 582 -23.51 5.60 4.29
N PRO A 583 -22.34 5.85 4.93
CA PRO A 583 -22.29 6.17 6.35
C PRO A 583 -23.17 7.39 6.66
N LYS A 584 -23.97 7.29 7.73
CA LYS A 584 -24.84 8.38 8.16
C LYS A 584 -24.00 9.58 8.59
N PRO A 585 -24.25 10.79 8.06
CA PRO A 585 -23.56 11.97 8.55
C PRO A 585 -24.00 12.32 9.98
N PRO A 586 -23.14 13.02 10.75
CA PRO A 586 -23.53 13.57 12.03
C PRO A 586 -24.72 14.52 11.81
N GLN A 587 -25.85 14.22 12.44
CA GLN A 587 -27.07 15.01 12.30
C GLN A 587 -26.86 16.35 12.99
N ARG A 588 -26.62 17.41 12.21
CA ARG A 588 -26.34 18.76 12.71
C ARG A 588 -27.60 19.61 12.71
N LYS A 589 -27.57 20.69 13.50
CA LYS A 589 -28.53 21.79 13.37
C LYS A 589 -28.21 22.55 12.08
N ALA A 590 -29.23 22.79 11.25
CA ALA A 590 -29.10 23.56 10.01
C ALA A 590 -29.12 25.07 10.31
N ILE A 591 -28.04 25.56 10.93
CA ILE A 591 -27.92 26.96 11.36
C ILE A 591 -27.70 27.86 10.13
N ILE A 592 -28.45 28.96 10.05
CA ILE A 592 -28.25 30.00 9.03
C ILE A 592 -27.04 30.86 9.41
N ASN A 593 -26.10 31.09 8.49
CA ASN A 593 -25.04 32.07 8.69
C ASN A 593 -25.67 33.48 8.89
N PRO A 594 -25.46 34.15 10.04
CA PRO A 594 -26.04 35.47 10.30
C PRO A 594 -25.72 36.53 9.24
N GLU A 595 -24.55 36.46 8.59
CA GLU A 595 -24.09 37.38 7.55
C GLU A 595 -25.02 37.43 6.32
N ILE A 596 -25.78 36.36 6.06
CA ILE A 596 -26.75 36.29 4.96
C ILE A 596 -27.75 37.46 5.04
N TYR A 597 -28.13 37.88 6.26
CA TYR A 597 -29.12 38.92 6.49
C TYR A 597 -28.65 40.35 6.18
N ALA A 598 -27.35 40.56 5.96
CA ALA A 598 -26.81 41.87 5.57
C ALA A 598 -27.47 42.36 4.27
N GLY A 599 -28.15 43.51 4.33
CA GLY A 599 -28.84 44.10 3.19
C GLY A 599 -30.06 43.31 2.65
N ILE A 600 -30.63 42.37 3.41
CA ILE A 600 -31.91 41.73 3.05
C ILE A 600 -33.11 42.66 3.32
N SER A 601 -33.02 43.49 4.35
CA SER A 601 -34.07 44.42 4.78
C SER A 601 -33.48 45.69 5.38
N ASP A 602 -34.28 46.76 5.46
CA ASP A 602 -33.84 48.07 5.97
C ASP A 602 -33.65 48.07 7.51
N TYR A 603 -34.46 47.29 8.22
CA TYR A 603 -34.50 47.23 9.69
C TYR A 603 -34.64 45.79 10.21
N TYR A 604 -34.21 45.60 11.45
CA TYR A 604 -34.60 44.51 12.35
C TYR A 604 -35.70 44.97 13.31
N LEU A 605 -36.58 44.06 13.71
CA LEU A 605 -37.52 44.25 14.81
C LEU A 605 -37.07 43.46 16.05
N VAL A 606 -36.89 44.18 17.15
CA VAL A 606 -36.29 43.69 18.41
C VAL A 606 -37.25 43.97 19.59
N PRO A 607 -37.55 43.01 20.47
CA PRO A 607 -38.34 43.25 21.68
C PRO A 607 -37.70 44.30 22.60
N ASN A 608 -38.51 45.22 23.12
CA ASN A 608 -38.06 46.29 24.03
C ASN A 608 -38.87 46.38 25.33
N GLY A 609 -39.53 45.29 25.74
CA GLY A 609 -40.44 45.23 26.90
C GLY A 609 -41.85 45.75 26.62
N ASN A 610 -42.00 46.80 25.81
CA ASN A 610 -43.30 47.41 25.48
C ASN A 610 -43.82 47.05 24.07
N GLY A 611 -43.08 46.24 23.31
CA GLY A 611 -43.42 45.85 21.95
C GLY A 611 -42.17 45.50 21.14
N LEU A 612 -42.20 45.79 19.83
CA LEU A 612 -41.08 45.64 18.90
C LEU A 612 -40.53 47.02 18.50
N ALA A 613 -39.26 47.28 18.81
CA ALA A 613 -38.52 48.44 18.34
C ALA A 613 -37.90 48.17 16.95
N LYS A 614 -37.80 49.21 16.12
CA LYS A 614 -37.02 49.18 14.87
C LYS A 614 -35.55 49.51 15.16
N VAL A 615 -34.66 48.65 14.73
CA VAL A 615 -33.20 48.85 14.75
C VAL A 615 -32.72 48.80 13.29
N PRO A 616 -31.81 49.68 12.82
CA PRO A 616 -31.25 49.58 11.47
C PRO A 616 -30.59 48.23 11.20
N ASN A 617 -30.58 47.77 9.94
CA ASN A 617 -29.78 46.62 9.52
C ASN A 617 -28.35 47.05 9.20
N ASP A 618 -27.43 46.82 10.13
CA ASP A 618 -25.98 47.06 10.02
C ASP A 618 -25.19 45.84 9.52
N GLY A 619 -25.83 44.65 9.42
CA GLY A 619 -25.29 43.47 8.78
C GLY A 619 -25.69 42.16 9.45
N ILE A 620 -25.42 42.04 10.76
CA ILE A 620 -25.63 40.82 11.54
C ILE A 620 -26.85 41.00 12.45
N PRO A 621 -27.87 40.14 12.42
CA PRO A 621 -29.05 40.29 13.25
C PRO A 621 -28.71 40.23 14.76
N PRO A 622 -29.08 41.26 15.55
CA PRO A 622 -28.96 41.23 17.01
C PRO A 622 -29.60 39.95 17.59
N GLU A 623 -29.08 39.46 18.72
CA GLU A 623 -29.55 38.18 19.30
C GLU A 623 -31.07 38.20 19.61
N MET A 624 -31.58 39.31 20.11
CA MET A 624 -33.01 39.51 20.38
C MET A 624 -33.86 39.82 19.13
N ALA A 625 -33.27 39.98 17.94
CA ALA A 625 -34.04 40.29 16.72
C ALA A 625 -34.95 39.11 16.32
N GLN A 626 -36.23 39.40 16.07
CA GLN A 626 -37.27 38.43 15.74
C GLN A 626 -37.74 38.51 14.28
N TYR A 627 -37.77 39.71 13.69
CA TYR A 627 -38.23 39.92 12.31
C TYR A 627 -37.34 40.86 11.52
N LEU A 628 -37.30 40.64 10.21
CA LEU A 628 -36.84 41.59 9.20
C LEU A 628 -37.99 42.52 8.82
N LEU A 629 -37.71 43.81 8.63
CA LEU A 629 -38.68 44.78 8.13
C LEU A 629 -38.04 45.67 7.05
N SER A 630 -38.74 45.85 5.94
CA SER A 630 -38.39 46.84 4.92
C SER A 630 -39.47 47.91 4.79
N ILE A 631 -39.09 49.11 4.35
CA ILE A 631 -39.96 50.31 4.35
C ILE A 631 -41.32 50.05 3.67
N ASN A 632 -41.31 49.31 2.56
CA ASN A 632 -42.50 48.93 1.79
C ASN A 632 -42.76 47.41 1.81
N SER A 633 -42.57 46.75 2.96
CA SER A 633 -42.83 45.30 3.12
C SER A 633 -43.31 44.97 4.54
N LYS A 634 -44.04 43.87 4.67
CA LYS A 634 -44.49 43.35 5.98
C LYS A 634 -43.35 42.67 6.74
N PRO A 635 -43.44 42.50 8.07
CA PRO A 635 -42.48 41.72 8.84
C PRO A 635 -42.30 40.30 8.32
N VAL A 636 -41.05 39.86 8.23
CA VAL A 636 -40.65 38.48 7.87
C VAL A 636 -39.90 37.88 9.05
N LYS A 637 -40.31 36.71 9.54
CA LYS A 637 -39.67 36.03 10.69
C LYS A 637 -38.21 35.70 10.39
N ILE A 638 -37.29 36.03 11.29
CA ILE A 638 -35.87 35.65 11.18
C ILE A 638 -35.73 34.15 11.43
N VAL A 639 -34.94 33.48 10.58
CA VAL A 639 -34.68 32.05 10.65
C VAL A 639 -33.24 31.84 11.14
N ARG A 640 -33.08 31.41 12.40
CA ARG A 640 -31.75 31.05 12.93
C ARG A 640 -31.37 29.60 12.62
N GLU A 641 -32.37 28.74 12.43
CA GLU A 641 -32.23 27.31 12.16
C GLU A 641 -33.32 26.85 11.17
N VAL A 642 -32.97 26.06 10.16
CA VAL A 642 -33.93 25.54 9.16
C VAL A 642 -34.79 24.45 9.79
N ASN A 643 -36.11 24.55 9.60
CA ASN A 643 -37.09 23.57 10.07
C ASN A 643 -37.76 22.82 8.91
N GLU A 644 -38.60 21.84 9.25
CA GLU A 644 -39.33 20.99 8.30
C GLU A 644 -40.20 21.78 7.32
N ASN A 645 -40.88 22.83 7.79
CA ASN A 645 -41.73 23.68 6.97
C ASN A 645 -40.92 24.49 5.95
N LEU A 646 -39.80 25.09 6.36
CA LEU A 646 -38.91 25.81 5.44
C LEU A 646 -38.28 24.86 4.42
N SER A 647 -37.88 23.67 4.84
CA SER A 647 -37.35 22.63 3.95
C SER A 647 -38.40 22.21 2.89
N TYR A 648 -39.66 22.02 3.30
CA TYR A 648 -40.78 21.75 2.40
C TYR A 648 -41.05 22.90 1.42
N ILE A 649 -41.09 24.15 1.90
CA ILE A 649 -41.23 25.36 1.06
C ILE A 649 -40.13 25.42 0.01
N VAL A 650 -38.87 25.21 0.39
CA VAL A 650 -37.72 25.22 -0.52
C VAL A 650 -37.89 24.14 -1.60
N GLY A 651 -38.32 22.92 -1.26
CA GLY A 651 -38.64 21.86 -2.23
C GLY A 651 -39.74 22.27 -3.24
N VAL A 652 -40.86 22.81 -2.75
CA VAL A 652 -41.96 23.31 -3.60
C VAL A 652 -41.50 24.48 -4.48
N ILE A 653 -40.69 25.40 -3.94
CA ILE A 653 -40.19 26.54 -4.69
C ILE A 653 -39.21 26.12 -5.79
N LEU A 654 -38.42 25.05 -5.60
CA LEU A 654 -37.59 24.48 -6.67
C LEU A 654 -38.41 23.73 -7.75
N GLY A 655 -39.55 23.12 -7.39
CA GLY A 655 -40.52 22.51 -8.33
C GLY A 655 -41.45 23.51 -9.01
N ASP A 656 -42.70 23.64 -8.54
CA ASP A 656 -43.73 24.51 -9.14
C ASP A 656 -43.56 26.01 -8.88
N GLY A 657 -42.66 26.39 -7.98
CA GLY A 657 -42.46 27.79 -7.60
C GLY A 657 -41.70 28.65 -8.62
N TYR A 658 -41.67 29.94 -8.34
CA TYR A 658 -40.95 30.96 -9.09
C TYR A 658 -40.63 32.14 -8.17
N ILE A 659 -39.37 32.56 -8.13
CA ILE A 659 -38.96 33.84 -7.56
C ILE A 659 -38.81 34.82 -8.72
N SER A 660 -39.49 35.97 -8.62
CA SER A 660 -39.38 37.05 -9.61
C SER A 660 -37.94 37.53 -9.83
N SER A 661 -37.58 37.87 -11.07
CA SER A 661 -36.21 38.28 -11.44
C SER A 661 -35.70 39.50 -10.66
N ASN A 662 -36.62 40.35 -10.18
CA ASN A 662 -36.36 41.53 -9.36
C ASN A 662 -36.61 41.31 -7.85
N GLY A 663 -36.92 40.08 -7.44
CA GLY A 663 -37.08 39.66 -6.05
C GLY A 663 -38.38 40.08 -5.36
N TYR A 664 -39.27 40.87 -5.96
CA TYR A 664 -40.42 41.46 -5.24
C TYR A 664 -41.49 40.46 -4.81
N TYR A 665 -41.68 39.37 -5.57
CA TYR A 665 -42.65 38.32 -5.24
C TYR A 665 -42.11 36.90 -5.47
N ILE A 666 -42.73 35.98 -4.73
CA ILE A 666 -42.61 34.53 -4.86
C ILE A 666 -44.00 34.00 -5.23
N SER A 667 -44.08 33.09 -6.19
CA SER A 667 -45.35 32.45 -6.58
C SER A 667 -45.18 30.95 -6.78
N ALA A 668 -46.22 30.15 -6.56
CA ALA A 668 -46.24 28.71 -6.86
C ALA A 668 -47.59 28.29 -7.44
N THR A 669 -47.60 27.15 -8.13
CA THR A 669 -48.76 26.61 -8.86
C THR A 669 -49.19 25.27 -8.27
N PHE A 670 -50.49 25.03 -8.13
CA PHE A 670 -51.05 23.87 -7.44
C PHE A 670 -52.20 23.24 -8.23
N ASP A 671 -52.22 21.92 -8.38
CA ASP A 671 -53.29 21.13 -9.00
C ASP A 671 -54.21 20.41 -7.98
N ASP A 672 -53.82 20.39 -6.70
CA ASP A 672 -54.55 19.77 -5.58
C ASP A 672 -54.69 20.78 -4.40
N GLU A 673 -55.88 20.85 -3.80
CA GLU A 673 -56.18 21.82 -2.74
C GLU A 673 -55.44 21.53 -1.42
N SER A 674 -55.19 20.25 -1.09
CA SER A 674 -54.38 19.86 0.07
C SER A 674 -52.89 20.19 -0.09
N TYR A 675 -52.38 20.15 -1.33
CA TYR A 675 -51.02 20.60 -1.66
C TYR A 675 -50.90 22.13 -1.51
N MET A 676 -51.90 22.89 -1.97
CA MET A 676 -51.99 24.34 -1.78
C MET A 676 -52.09 24.73 -0.30
N GLU A 677 -52.94 24.05 0.48
CA GLU A 677 -53.08 24.27 1.94
C GLU A 677 -51.78 23.95 2.69
N ALA A 678 -51.12 22.84 2.32
CA ALA A 678 -49.84 22.45 2.91
C ALA A 678 -48.72 23.48 2.69
N PHE A 679 -48.64 24.09 1.51
CA PHE A 679 -47.69 25.16 1.21
C PHE A 679 -48.06 26.48 1.91
N THR A 680 -49.33 26.89 1.84
CA THR A 680 -49.80 28.15 2.44
C THR A 680 -49.70 28.15 3.97
N SER A 681 -50.02 27.03 4.61
CA SER A 681 -49.83 26.84 6.06
C SER A 681 -48.35 26.93 6.45
N ALA A 682 -47.45 26.26 5.71
CA ALA A 682 -46.02 26.30 5.98
C ALA A 682 -45.42 27.71 5.84
N ILE A 683 -45.76 28.45 4.78
CA ILE A 683 -45.18 29.78 4.53
C ILE A 683 -45.74 30.86 5.46
N GLN A 684 -46.95 30.67 6.00
CA GLN A 684 -47.52 31.58 7.02
C GLN A 684 -46.66 31.64 8.29
N GLU A 685 -45.89 30.58 8.61
CA GLU A 685 -44.95 30.57 9.74
C GLU A 685 -43.87 31.66 9.61
N PHE A 686 -43.48 31.99 8.37
CA PHE A 686 -42.41 32.96 8.06
C PHE A 686 -42.94 34.34 7.65
N LEU A 687 -44.17 34.38 7.11
CA LEU A 687 -44.83 35.58 6.63
C LEU A 687 -46.15 35.87 7.39
N PRO A 688 -46.15 35.95 8.74
CA PRO A 688 -47.36 35.86 9.56
C PRO A 688 -48.44 36.94 9.27
N GLU A 689 -48.04 38.12 8.81
CA GLU A 689 -48.97 39.19 8.43
C GLU A 689 -49.31 39.24 6.92
N SER A 690 -48.61 38.47 6.08
CA SER A 690 -48.83 38.49 4.63
C SER A 690 -49.98 37.55 4.28
N LYS A 691 -50.93 38.05 3.48
CA LYS A 691 -51.95 37.21 2.86
C LYS A 691 -51.55 36.95 1.40
N PRO A 692 -51.69 35.72 0.90
CA PRO A 692 -51.43 35.44 -0.51
C PRO A 692 -52.46 36.12 -1.41
N GLN A 693 -52.04 36.48 -2.61
CA GLN A 693 -52.94 36.61 -3.75
C GLN A 693 -53.18 35.21 -4.33
N VAL A 694 -54.44 34.81 -4.48
CA VAL A 694 -54.81 33.47 -4.98
C VAL A 694 -55.61 33.62 -6.26
N LYS A 695 -55.09 33.09 -7.37
CA LYS A 695 -55.76 33.09 -8.68
C LYS A 695 -56.14 31.65 -9.03
N ARG A 696 -57.43 31.33 -8.99
CA ARG A 696 -57.97 30.02 -9.42
C ARG A 696 -58.22 30.05 -10.94
N GLU A 697 -57.56 29.15 -11.66
CA GLU A 697 -57.76 28.89 -13.09
C GLU A 697 -58.52 27.56 -13.27
N SER A 698 -59.01 27.26 -14.47
CA SER A 698 -59.85 26.08 -14.73
C SER A 698 -59.16 24.71 -14.57
N LYS A 699 -57.85 24.68 -14.27
CA LYS A 699 -57.02 23.46 -14.13
C LYS A 699 -55.96 23.52 -13.02
N TYR A 700 -55.76 24.68 -12.39
CA TYR A 700 -54.73 24.89 -11.37
C TYR A 700 -55.02 26.17 -10.58
N THR A 701 -54.39 26.34 -9.43
CA THR A 701 -54.42 27.59 -8.65
C THR A 701 -53.01 28.15 -8.52
N VAL A 702 -52.84 29.45 -8.74
CA VAL A 702 -51.58 30.17 -8.50
C VAL A 702 -51.68 30.93 -7.18
N VAL A 703 -50.70 30.76 -6.31
CA VAL A 703 -50.57 31.46 -5.03
C VAL A 703 -49.33 32.36 -5.08
N THR A 704 -49.48 33.65 -4.79
CA THR A 704 -48.41 34.65 -4.87
C THR A 704 -48.27 35.45 -3.57
N TYR A 705 -47.05 35.56 -3.06
CA TYR A 705 -46.67 36.39 -1.92
C TYR A 705 -45.71 37.50 -2.36
N GLY A 706 -46.09 38.76 -2.14
CA GLY A 706 -45.21 39.92 -2.31
C GLY A 706 -44.36 40.15 -1.06
N SER A 707 -43.15 39.59 -1.03
CA SER A 707 -42.19 39.79 0.07
C SER A 707 -40.75 39.72 -0.44
N LYS A 708 -40.17 40.90 -0.69
CA LYS A 708 -38.77 41.00 -1.13
C LYS A 708 -37.76 40.46 -0.10
N PRO A 709 -37.86 40.78 1.20
CA PRO A 709 -36.91 40.25 2.19
C PRO A 709 -36.90 38.71 2.25
N PHE A 710 -38.06 38.06 2.09
CA PHE A 710 -38.13 36.60 2.09
C PHE A 710 -37.61 35.97 0.79
N ALA A 711 -37.83 36.62 -0.36
CA ALA A 711 -37.23 36.19 -1.63
C ALA A 711 -35.71 36.31 -1.65
N GLU A 712 -35.17 37.42 -1.11
CA GLU A 712 -33.72 37.61 -0.93
C GLU A 712 -33.12 36.58 0.06
N PHE A 713 -33.83 36.28 1.15
CA PHE A 713 -33.43 35.21 2.09
C PHE A 713 -33.39 33.84 1.41
N LEU A 714 -34.46 33.43 0.71
CA LEU A 714 -34.49 32.15 0.01
C LEU A 714 -33.39 32.04 -1.06
N HIS A 715 -33.11 33.13 -1.77
CA HIS A 715 -32.02 33.20 -2.74
C HIS A 715 -30.65 33.02 -2.09
N LYS A 716 -30.32 33.82 -1.06
CA LYS A 716 -29.00 33.79 -0.41
C LYS A 716 -28.75 32.54 0.43
N ALA A 717 -29.76 32.04 1.15
CA ALA A 717 -29.60 30.91 2.07
C ALA A 717 -29.66 29.54 1.39
N PHE A 718 -30.44 29.41 0.31
CA PHE A 718 -30.68 28.12 -0.37
C PHE A 718 -30.28 28.12 -1.85
N GLY A 719 -29.64 29.19 -2.35
CA GLY A 719 -29.18 29.30 -3.74
C GLY A 719 -30.28 29.39 -4.78
N ILE A 720 -31.55 29.62 -4.39
CA ILE A 720 -32.69 29.56 -5.31
C ILE A 720 -32.57 30.68 -6.36
N PRO A 721 -32.54 30.38 -7.67
CA PRO A 721 -32.36 31.39 -8.71
C PRO A 721 -33.57 32.33 -8.83
N LYS A 722 -33.29 33.62 -9.04
CA LYS A 722 -34.29 34.64 -9.40
C LYS A 722 -34.55 34.59 -10.90
N GLY A 723 -35.81 34.59 -11.32
CA GLY A 723 -36.18 34.50 -12.72
C GLY A 723 -36.11 33.06 -13.24
N ARG A 724 -35.15 32.76 -14.11
CA ARG A 724 -35.08 31.43 -14.75
C ARG A 724 -34.39 30.39 -13.87
N LYS A 725 -34.99 29.21 -13.78
CA LYS A 725 -34.47 28.01 -13.12
C LYS A 725 -33.43 27.27 -13.98
N ASP A 726 -32.42 28.00 -14.44
CA ASP A 726 -31.42 27.46 -15.37
C ASP A 726 -30.27 26.75 -14.64
N ALA A 727 -29.98 27.12 -13.37
CA ALA A 727 -29.18 26.35 -12.43
C ALA A 727 -30.01 26.05 -11.16
N VAL A 728 -30.25 24.78 -10.87
CA VAL A 728 -31.02 24.30 -9.70
C VAL A 728 -30.34 23.07 -9.11
N ASP A 729 -30.23 23.05 -7.78
CA ASP A 729 -29.49 22.06 -7.00
C ASP A 729 -30.18 21.77 -5.64
N VAL A 730 -29.74 20.75 -4.92
CA VAL A 730 -30.16 20.44 -3.53
C VAL A 730 -29.31 21.25 -2.55
N PRO A 731 -29.89 22.11 -1.67
CA PRO A 731 -29.10 22.96 -0.78
C PRO A 731 -28.38 22.18 0.34
N ASP A 732 -27.13 22.54 0.64
CA ASP A 732 -26.33 21.88 1.69
C ASP A 732 -26.96 21.97 3.10
N LEU A 733 -27.67 23.07 3.40
CA LEU A 733 -28.45 23.20 4.64
C LEU A 733 -29.45 22.06 4.83
N VAL A 734 -30.07 21.59 3.74
CA VAL A 734 -31.01 20.47 3.74
C VAL A 734 -30.26 19.13 3.85
N LEU A 735 -29.07 19.02 3.24
CA LEU A 735 -28.22 17.83 3.35
C LEU A 735 -27.63 17.64 4.77
N SER A 736 -27.63 18.66 5.63
CA SER A 736 -27.10 18.56 7.00
C SER A 736 -27.89 17.63 7.94
N ASN A 737 -29.14 17.28 7.59
CA ASN A 737 -30.08 16.58 8.48
C ASN A 737 -31.06 15.69 7.68
N ASP A 738 -31.22 14.42 8.07
CA ASP A 738 -32.06 13.45 7.35
C ASP A 738 -33.56 13.82 7.40
N ASP A 739 -34.05 14.46 8.47
CA ASP A 739 -35.46 14.83 8.65
C ASP A 739 -35.84 16.09 7.86
N LEU A 740 -34.92 17.05 7.74
CA LEU A 740 -35.04 18.16 6.79
C LEU A 740 -35.04 17.65 5.35
N LEU A 741 -34.14 16.71 5.02
CA LEU A 741 -34.04 16.11 3.69
C LEU A 741 -35.34 15.43 3.25
N ARG A 742 -36.00 14.67 4.14
CA ARG A 742 -37.32 14.06 3.87
C ARG A 742 -38.36 15.10 3.47
N HIS A 743 -38.40 16.24 4.17
CA HIS A 743 -39.38 17.31 3.92
C HIS A 743 -39.11 18.08 2.62
N PHE A 744 -37.84 18.34 2.28
CA PHE A 744 -37.47 18.90 0.97
C PHE A 744 -37.86 17.97 -0.17
N ILE A 745 -37.54 16.67 -0.05
CA ILE A 745 -37.91 15.65 -1.04
C ILE A 745 -39.44 15.54 -1.15
N ALA A 746 -40.19 15.65 -0.04
CA ALA A 746 -41.65 15.69 -0.09
C ALA A 746 -42.16 16.89 -0.87
N GLY A 747 -41.66 18.11 -0.64
CA GLY A 747 -42.06 19.30 -1.39
C GLY A 747 -41.73 19.23 -2.88
N LEU A 748 -40.56 18.71 -3.24
CA LEU A 748 -40.14 18.55 -4.63
C LEU A 748 -40.95 17.46 -5.38
N PHE A 749 -41.41 16.41 -4.68
CA PHE A 749 -42.24 15.34 -5.26
C PHE A 749 -43.74 15.66 -5.25
N ASP A 750 -44.24 16.38 -4.25
CA ASP A 750 -45.58 16.98 -4.29
C ASP A 750 -45.72 17.92 -5.49
N ALA A 751 -44.62 18.55 -5.93
CA ALA A 751 -44.51 19.29 -7.19
C ALA A 751 -44.27 18.41 -8.44
N ASP A 752 -43.02 18.25 -8.88
CA ASP A 752 -42.63 17.76 -10.22
C ASP A 752 -42.78 16.23 -10.43
N ALA A 753 -43.14 15.45 -9.40
CA ALA A 753 -43.22 14.00 -9.50
C ALA A 753 -44.63 13.47 -9.81
N TYR A 754 -44.70 12.43 -10.64
CA TYR A 754 -45.94 11.68 -10.94
C TYR A 754 -45.87 10.23 -10.46
N ILE A 755 -47.05 9.64 -10.26
CA ILE A 755 -47.22 8.24 -9.86
C ILE A 755 -47.60 7.42 -11.10
N ASP A 756 -46.83 6.38 -11.43
CA ASP A 756 -47.11 5.47 -12.54
C ASP A 756 -47.83 4.22 -12.02
N GLU A 757 -49.13 4.12 -12.31
CA GLU A 757 -49.99 3.01 -11.90
C GLU A 757 -49.92 1.79 -12.85
N ARG A 758 -49.27 1.92 -14.02
CA ARG A 758 -49.10 0.86 -15.02
C ARG A 758 -47.76 0.14 -14.83
N GLY A 759 -46.68 0.90 -14.69
CA GLY A 759 -45.36 0.43 -14.32
C GLY A 759 -45.01 0.90 -12.91
N PRO A 760 -45.45 0.20 -11.83
CA PRO A 760 -45.56 0.73 -10.47
C PRO A 760 -44.30 1.47 -9.99
N ALA A 761 -44.40 2.81 -10.00
CA ALA A 761 -43.28 3.71 -9.75
C ALA A 761 -43.70 5.10 -9.25
N VAL A 762 -42.76 5.80 -8.61
CA VAL A 762 -42.77 7.26 -8.45
C VAL A 762 -41.70 7.84 -9.35
N VAL A 763 -42.03 8.88 -10.12
CA VAL A 763 -41.14 9.45 -11.16
C VAL A 763 -41.09 10.97 -11.04
N LEU A 764 -39.97 11.50 -10.56
CA LEU A 764 -39.62 12.92 -10.67
C LEU A 764 -38.99 13.18 -12.06
N THR A 765 -39.34 14.28 -12.71
CA THR A 765 -38.71 14.71 -13.98
C THR A 765 -38.12 16.11 -13.82
N THR A 766 -36.87 16.33 -14.24
CA THR A 766 -36.23 17.64 -14.23
C THR A 766 -35.32 17.85 -15.45
N LYS A 767 -34.80 19.07 -15.62
CA LYS A 767 -33.77 19.41 -16.61
C LYS A 767 -32.37 19.50 -16.01
N SER A 768 -32.24 19.77 -14.71
CA SER A 768 -30.95 19.83 -14.04
C SER A 768 -30.44 18.42 -13.79
N GLU A 769 -29.31 18.07 -14.41
CA GLU A 769 -28.64 16.78 -14.19
C GLU A 769 -28.14 16.67 -12.75
N ASN A 770 -27.57 17.75 -12.22
CA ASN A 770 -27.09 17.85 -10.84
C ASN A 770 -28.25 17.62 -9.84
N LEU A 771 -29.39 18.31 -9.99
CA LEU A 771 -30.58 18.06 -9.16
C LEU A 771 -31.04 16.60 -9.27
N ALA A 772 -31.09 16.02 -10.47
CA ALA A 772 -31.48 14.63 -10.65
C ALA A 772 -30.54 13.65 -9.94
N ARG A 773 -29.22 13.85 -10.03
CA ARG A 773 -28.20 13.01 -9.38
C ARG A 773 -28.20 13.19 -7.85
N LYS A 774 -28.27 14.42 -7.31
CA LYS A 774 -28.35 14.64 -5.86
C LYS A 774 -29.69 14.20 -5.27
N VAL A 775 -30.82 14.32 -5.97
CA VAL A 775 -32.12 13.76 -5.53
C VAL A 775 -32.14 12.24 -5.57
N TRP A 776 -31.59 11.63 -6.62
CA TRP A 776 -31.38 10.17 -6.66
C TRP A 776 -30.57 9.70 -5.46
N TYR A 777 -29.45 10.38 -5.17
CA TYR A 777 -28.61 10.07 -4.03
C TYR A 777 -29.34 10.29 -2.69
N ALA A 778 -30.07 11.39 -2.52
CA ALA A 778 -30.85 11.68 -1.31
C ALA A 778 -31.83 10.55 -0.98
N LEU A 779 -32.43 9.91 -2.00
CA LEU A 779 -33.25 8.72 -1.82
C LEU A 779 -32.42 7.52 -1.36
N GLN A 780 -31.22 7.27 -1.91
CA GLN A 780 -30.32 6.21 -1.43
C GLN A 780 -29.91 6.41 0.04
N ARG A 781 -29.64 7.66 0.47
CA ARG A 781 -29.37 8.02 1.88
C ARG A 781 -30.53 7.69 2.82
N LEU A 782 -31.77 7.85 2.34
CA LEU A 782 -32.98 7.42 3.04
C LEU A 782 -33.27 5.90 2.90
N GLY A 783 -32.38 5.14 2.24
CA GLY A 783 -32.51 3.69 2.00
C GLY A 783 -33.47 3.31 0.87
N ILE A 784 -33.90 4.28 0.05
CA ILE A 784 -34.88 4.14 -1.03
C ILE A 784 -34.13 4.02 -2.36
N ILE A 785 -34.15 2.83 -2.97
CA ILE A 785 -33.34 2.58 -4.16
C ILE A 785 -34.03 3.13 -5.41
N SER A 786 -33.60 4.30 -5.85
CA SER A 786 -34.06 4.98 -7.07
C SER A 786 -33.08 4.79 -8.24
N THR A 787 -33.45 5.24 -9.45
CA THR A 787 -32.61 5.17 -10.67
C THR A 787 -32.66 6.51 -11.42
N VAL A 788 -31.53 7.06 -11.87
CA VAL A 788 -31.54 8.19 -12.82
C VAL A 788 -31.69 7.64 -14.25
N SER A 789 -32.36 8.38 -15.13
CA SER A 789 -32.36 8.09 -16.57
C SER A 789 -32.35 9.38 -17.40
N ARG A 790 -31.40 9.47 -18.34
CA ARG A 790 -31.24 10.57 -19.29
C ARG A 790 -32.07 10.29 -20.55
N VAL A 791 -33.03 11.18 -20.87
CA VAL A 791 -34.02 10.96 -21.93
C VAL A 791 -34.05 12.16 -22.89
N LYS A 792 -33.99 11.90 -24.20
CA LYS A 792 -34.22 12.94 -25.23
C LYS A 792 -35.70 13.35 -25.21
N ASN A 793 -36.00 14.60 -24.87
CA ASN A 793 -37.37 15.12 -24.81
C ASN A 793 -37.95 15.26 -26.23
N ARG A 794 -39.07 14.56 -26.48
CA ARG A 794 -39.80 14.59 -27.75
C ARG A 794 -40.97 15.60 -27.78
N GLY A 795 -41.22 16.32 -26.68
CA GLY A 795 -42.24 17.36 -26.60
C GLY A 795 -41.81 18.73 -27.18
N TYR A 796 -42.68 19.73 -27.05
CA TYR A 796 -42.53 21.08 -27.62
C TYR A 796 -41.19 21.79 -27.35
N LYS A 797 -40.49 21.48 -26.26
CA LYS A 797 -39.13 21.98 -25.98
C LYS A 797 -38.13 20.83 -26.15
N LYS A 798 -37.61 20.67 -27.38
CA LYS A 798 -36.50 19.74 -27.71
C LYS A 798 -35.33 19.95 -26.75
N GLY A 799 -34.69 18.87 -26.32
CA GLY A 799 -33.56 18.90 -25.38
C GLY A 799 -33.39 17.58 -24.63
N VAL A 800 -32.60 17.58 -23.56
CA VAL A 800 -32.46 16.46 -22.62
C VAL A 800 -33.31 16.74 -21.38
N ILE A 801 -33.89 15.68 -20.81
CA ILE A 801 -34.50 15.68 -19.47
C ILE A 801 -34.00 14.46 -18.69
N PHE A 802 -33.99 14.58 -17.36
CA PHE A 802 -33.57 13.55 -16.43
C PHE A 802 -34.77 13.10 -15.60
N ARG A 803 -34.88 11.79 -15.38
CA ARG A 803 -35.94 11.20 -14.55
C ARG A 803 -35.34 10.41 -13.41
N VAL A 804 -35.74 10.75 -12.18
CA VAL A 804 -35.43 9.98 -10.97
C VAL A 804 -36.62 9.06 -10.70
N ILE A 805 -36.39 7.75 -10.71
CA ILE A 805 -37.43 6.74 -10.73
C ILE A 805 -37.28 5.80 -9.51
N VAL A 806 -38.25 5.83 -8.59
CA VAL A 806 -38.41 4.79 -7.56
C VAL A 806 -39.28 3.68 -8.13
N ARG A 807 -38.82 2.42 -8.07
CA ARG A 807 -39.50 1.25 -8.66
C ARG A 807 -39.39 0.04 -7.75
N GLY A 808 -40.45 -0.77 -7.73
CA GLY A 808 -40.51 -1.99 -6.93
C GLY A 808 -41.16 -1.76 -5.57
N VAL A 809 -42.05 -2.67 -5.17
CA VAL A 809 -43.01 -2.47 -4.07
C VAL A 809 -42.32 -2.21 -2.73
N GLU A 810 -41.17 -2.83 -2.48
CA GLU A 810 -40.38 -2.63 -1.28
C GLU A 810 -39.84 -1.20 -1.15
N ASP A 811 -39.24 -0.66 -2.21
CA ASP A 811 -38.70 0.71 -2.21
C ASP A 811 -39.82 1.76 -2.27
N LEU A 812 -40.98 1.43 -2.86
CA LEU A 812 -42.20 2.25 -2.78
C LEU A 812 -42.76 2.30 -1.34
N ILE A 813 -42.70 1.21 -0.58
CA ILE A 813 -43.05 1.20 0.85
C ILE A 813 -42.05 2.03 1.66
N LYS A 814 -40.73 1.89 1.41
CA LYS A 814 -39.72 2.75 2.05
C LYS A 814 -39.95 4.22 1.75
N PHE A 815 -40.26 4.57 0.50
CA PHE A 815 -40.60 5.93 0.09
C PHE A 815 -41.85 6.43 0.82
N TYR A 816 -42.96 5.69 0.79
CA TYR A 816 -44.22 6.06 1.44
C TYR A 816 -44.05 6.27 2.96
N ASN A 817 -43.24 5.45 3.62
CA ASN A 817 -42.96 5.55 5.06
C ASN A 817 -41.95 6.66 5.42
N SER A 818 -41.14 7.14 4.48
CA SER A 818 -40.02 8.05 4.76
C SER A 818 -40.19 9.45 4.15
N VAL A 819 -40.98 9.60 3.09
CA VAL A 819 -41.21 10.88 2.41
C VAL A 819 -42.64 11.35 2.71
N PRO A 820 -42.84 12.36 3.58
CA PRO A 820 -44.15 12.79 4.03
C PRO A 820 -44.87 13.65 2.97
N LEU A 821 -45.25 13.02 1.84
CA LEU A 821 -46.07 13.66 0.80
C LEU A 821 -47.35 14.26 1.41
N ARG A 822 -47.59 15.53 1.10
CA ARG A 822 -48.76 16.31 1.56
C ARG A 822 -49.85 16.39 0.49
N HIS A 823 -49.53 16.17 -0.80
CA HIS A 823 -50.52 16.09 -1.89
C HIS A 823 -51.35 14.80 -1.79
N SER A 824 -52.65 14.96 -1.46
CA SER A 824 -53.56 13.84 -1.19
C SER A 824 -53.72 12.87 -2.38
N GLY A 825 -53.92 13.38 -3.60
CA GLY A 825 -54.09 12.57 -4.81
C GLY A 825 -52.88 11.70 -5.15
N LYS A 826 -51.65 12.24 -5.03
CA LYS A 826 -50.40 11.46 -5.24
C LYS A 826 -50.23 10.39 -4.16
N LYS A 827 -50.49 10.74 -2.90
CA LYS A 827 -50.41 9.82 -1.75
C LYS A 827 -51.40 8.64 -1.87
N ALA A 828 -52.65 8.90 -2.26
CA ALA A 828 -53.68 7.87 -2.44
C ALA A 828 -53.32 6.88 -3.56
N LYS A 829 -52.81 7.36 -4.70
CA LYS A 829 -52.34 6.49 -5.80
C LYS A 829 -51.17 5.60 -5.38
N LEU A 830 -50.20 6.15 -4.67
CA LEU A 830 -49.06 5.38 -4.15
C LEU A 830 -49.50 4.30 -3.15
N GLU A 831 -50.41 4.63 -2.24
CA GLU A 831 -50.98 3.65 -1.30
C GLU A 831 -51.77 2.55 -2.04
N GLY A 832 -52.53 2.91 -3.08
CA GLY A 832 -53.23 1.98 -3.97
C GLY A 832 -52.29 0.99 -4.67
N ILE A 833 -51.16 1.46 -5.20
CA ILE A 833 -50.09 0.62 -5.76
C ILE A 833 -49.54 -0.34 -4.70
N ILE A 834 -49.21 0.16 -3.50
CA ILE A 834 -48.66 -0.64 -2.41
C ILE A 834 -49.63 -1.75 -1.97
N LYS A 835 -50.93 -1.43 -1.86
CA LYS A 835 -51.99 -2.41 -1.56
C LYS A 835 -52.12 -3.46 -2.67
N LYS A 836 -52.18 -3.03 -3.94
CA LYS A 836 -52.38 -3.88 -5.12
C LYS A 836 -51.24 -4.86 -5.40
N TYR A 837 -49.99 -4.46 -5.19
CA TYR A 837 -48.80 -5.25 -5.57
C TYR A 837 -48.05 -5.87 -4.39
N LYS A 838 -48.62 -5.86 -3.17
CA LYS A 838 -47.99 -6.31 -1.90
C LYS A 838 -47.36 -7.72 -1.91
N THR A 839 -47.71 -8.57 -2.88
CA THR A 839 -47.20 -9.93 -3.08
C THR A 839 -46.01 -10.05 -4.05
N HIS A 840 -45.66 -8.99 -4.79
CA HIS A 840 -44.61 -9.04 -5.82
C HIS A 840 -43.20 -8.82 -5.26
N ARG A 841 -42.22 -9.53 -5.82
CA ARG A 841 -40.81 -9.47 -5.41
C ARG A 841 -40.21 -8.09 -5.67
N GLY A 842 -39.60 -7.49 -4.65
CA GLY A 842 -38.84 -6.24 -4.74
C GLY A 842 -37.51 -6.36 -5.50
N LYS A 843 -36.75 -5.26 -5.55
CA LYS A 843 -35.37 -5.27 -6.08
C LYS A 843 -34.49 -6.23 -5.26
N ARG A 844 -33.51 -6.86 -5.91
CA ARG A 844 -32.71 -7.95 -5.30
C ARG A 844 -31.54 -7.44 -4.44
N THR A 845 -31.66 -6.31 -3.76
CA THR A 845 -30.53 -5.64 -3.07
C THR A 845 -30.26 -6.14 -1.65
N ASP A 846 -31.23 -6.78 -1.01
CA ASP A 846 -31.01 -7.69 0.13
C ASP A 846 -30.50 -9.09 -0.31
N ARG A 847 -30.19 -9.28 -1.60
CA ARG A 847 -29.50 -10.48 -2.06
C ARG A 847 -28.00 -10.31 -2.16
N VAL A 848 -27.34 -11.44 -2.02
CA VAL A 848 -25.93 -11.67 -2.31
C VAL A 848 -25.84 -12.73 -3.40
N PRO A 849 -24.92 -12.58 -4.38
CA PRO A 849 -24.57 -13.64 -5.32
C PRO A 849 -24.12 -14.89 -4.57
N ILE A 850 -24.32 -16.05 -5.16
CA ILE A 850 -23.88 -17.33 -4.58
C ILE A 850 -23.48 -18.33 -5.66
N SER A 851 -22.45 -19.12 -5.35
CA SER A 851 -21.86 -20.14 -6.21
C SER A 851 -21.76 -21.47 -5.44
N PRO A 852 -21.87 -22.65 -6.08
CA PRO A 852 -21.72 -23.96 -5.42
C PRO A 852 -20.49 -24.07 -4.51
N VAL A 853 -19.35 -23.55 -4.99
CA VAL A 853 -18.04 -23.62 -4.31
C VAL A 853 -17.99 -22.86 -2.98
N MET A 854 -18.98 -22.00 -2.71
CA MET A 854 -19.07 -21.26 -1.44
C MET A 854 -19.57 -22.11 -0.27
N ILE A 855 -20.34 -23.17 -0.52
CA ILE A 855 -21.00 -23.96 0.54
C ILE A 855 -20.69 -25.44 0.42
N GLU A 856 -20.75 -26.02 -0.78
CA GLU A 856 -20.64 -27.48 -0.93
C GLU A 856 -19.30 -28.05 -0.44
N PRO A 857 -18.12 -27.43 -0.72
CA PRO A 857 -16.85 -27.92 -0.22
C PRO A 857 -16.78 -27.89 1.31
N ILE A 858 -17.21 -26.78 1.94
CA ILE A 858 -17.18 -26.60 3.40
C ILE A 858 -18.12 -27.61 4.06
N ARG A 859 -19.36 -27.72 3.59
CA ARG A 859 -20.34 -28.68 4.15
C ARG A 859 -19.85 -30.13 4.04
N ARG A 860 -19.26 -30.51 2.89
CA ARG A 860 -18.68 -31.85 2.68
C ARG A 860 -17.48 -32.11 3.60
N LYS A 861 -16.58 -31.14 3.77
CA LYS A 861 -15.40 -31.25 4.64
C LYS A 861 -15.79 -31.38 6.12
N LEU A 862 -16.76 -30.60 6.57
CA LEU A 862 -17.38 -30.70 7.90
C LEU A 862 -18.29 -31.94 8.07
N SER A 863 -18.37 -32.84 7.09
CA SER A 863 -19.20 -34.06 7.08
C SER A 863 -20.72 -33.85 7.34
N LEU A 864 -21.22 -32.62 7.19
CA LEU A 864 -22.61 -32.26 7.47
C LEU A 864 -23.57 -32.74 6.37
N THR A 865 -24.70 -33.32 6.75
CA THR A 865 -25.80 -33.52 5.80
C THR A 865 -26.48 -32.20 5.47
N VAL A 866 -27.18 -32.15 4.32
CA VAL A 866 -28.00 -30.99 3.96
C VAL A 866 -29.16 -30.76 4.94
N SER A 867 -29.61 -31.80 5.67
CA SER A 867 -30.67 -31.67 6.69
C SER A 867 -30.16 -30.97 7.95
N GLU A 868 -28.96 -31.30 8.41
CA GLU A 868 -28.33 -30.65 9.57
C GLU A 868 -27.98 -29.20 9.26
N LEU A 869 -27.37 -28.93 8.09
CA LEU A 869 -27.11 -27.54 7.69
C LEU A 869 -28.40 -26.75 7.51
N SER A 870 -29.47 -27.34 6.96
CA SER A 870 -30.80 -26.71 6.87
C SER A 870 -31.36 -26.34 8.25
N ARG A 871 -31.20 -27.22 9.24
CA ARG A 871 -31.67 -27.01 10.63
C ARG A 871 -30.88 -25.92 11.34
N LEU A 872 -29.55 -26.02 11.34
CA LEU A 872 -28.64 -25.06 11.98
C LEU A 872 -28.74 -23.67 11.33
N ALA A 873 -28.73 -23.61 9.99
CA ALA A 873 -28.82 -22.33 9.29
C ALA A 873 -30.18 -21.66 9.50
N SER A 874 -31.28 -22.42 9.62
CA SER A 874 -32.59 -21.85 9.96
C SER A 874 -32.62 -21.20 11.34
N TYR A 875 -31.91 -21.79 12.31
CA TYR A 875 -31.77 -21.22 13.66
C TYR A 875 -31.01 -19.89 13.61
N TYR A 876 -29.82 -19.87 13.01
CA TYR A 876 -29.00 -18.64 12.91
C TYR A 876 -29.58 -17.55 11.99
N ALA A 877 -30.44 -17.90 11.03
CA ALA A 877 -31.10 -16.93 10.15
C ALA A 877 -32.40 -16.33 10.74
N GLY A 878 -33.02 -16.99 11.72
CA GLY A 878 -34.37 -16.65 12.20
C GLY A 878 -35.50 -16.90 11.19
N GLU A 879 -35.21 -17.53 10.04
CA GLU A 879 -36.17 -17.91 9.01
C GLU A 879 -35.93 -19.35 8.51
N LYS A 880 -36.99 -20.02 8.02
CA LYS A 880 -36.90 -21.43 7.59
C LYS A 880 -36.15 -21.58 6.26
N ILE A 881 -34.87 -21.95 6.34
CA ILE A 881 -34.03 -22.34 5.20
C ILE A 881 -34.26 -23.82 4.89
N SER A 882 -34.89 -24.14 3.76
CA SER A 882 -35.23 -25.52 3.40
C SER A 882 -34.04 -26.29 2.82
N GLU A 883 -34.01 -27.61 3.01
CA GLU A 883 -33.03 -28.49 2.37
C GLU A 883 -33.03 -28.33 0.84
N GLY A 884 -34.20 -28.12 0.23
CA GLY A 884 -34.34 -27.89 -1.21
C GLY A 884 -33.66 -26.60 -1.69
N LEU A 885 -33.64 -25.55 -0.86
CA LEU A 885 -32.89 -24.32 -1.13
C LEU A 885 -31.39 -24.59 -1.14
N ILE A 886 -30.86 -25.29 -0.13
CA ILE A 886 -29.43 -25.66 -0.08
C ILE A 886 -29.06 -26.57 -1.26
N ARG A 887 -29.81 -27.65 -1.52
CA ARG A 887 -29.61 -28.55 -2.68
C ARG A 887 -29.67 -27.82 -4.03
N HIS A 888 -30.34 -26.68 -4.12
CA HIS A 888 -30.40 -25.86 -5.34
C HIS A 888 -29.28 -24.83 -5.46
N ILE A 889 -28.69 -24.39 -4.35
CA ILE A 889 -27.46 -23.58 -4.34
C ILE A 889 -26.28 -24.46 -4.77
N GLU A 890 -26.10 -25.63 -4.14
CA GLU A 890 -25.02 -26.58 -4.46
C GLU A 890 -25.11 -27.07 -5.92
N LYS A 891 -26.32 -27.27 -6.45
CA LYS A 891 -26.53 -27.63 -7.87
C LYS A 891 -26.50 -26.44 -8.84
N GLY A 892 -26.04 -25.26 -8.43
CA GLY A 892 -25.92 -24.06 -9.26
C GLY A 892 -27.23 -23.50 -9.81
N LYS A 893 -28.39 -24.02 -9.36
CA LYS A 893 -29.73 -23.61 -9.81
C LYS A 893 -30.18 -22.28 -9.21
N ILE A 894 -29.52 -21.83 -8.15
CA ILE A 894 -29.75 -20.54 -7.49
C ILE A 894 -28.44 -19.77 -7.45
N ARG A 895 -28.41 -18.61 -8.12
CA ARG A 895 -27.24 -17.72 -8.21
C ARG A 895 -27.28 -16.53 -7.25
N GLU A 896 -28.38 -16.32 -6.52
CA GLU A 896 -28.56 -15.20 -5.58
C GLU A 896 -29.53 -15.57 -4.44
N VAL A 897 -29.10 -15.43 -3.17
CA VAL A 897 -29.90 -15.70 -1.94
C VAL A 897 -30.06 -14.45 -1.08
N ARG A 898 -30.95 -14.47 -0.07
CA ARG A 898 -31.00 -13.37 0.93
C ARG A 898 -29.73 -13.33 1.77
N ARG A 899 -29.36 -12.15 2.27
CA ARG A 899 -28.27 -11.99 3.25
C ARG A 899 -28.52 -12.79 4.53
N SER A 900 -29.75 -12.79 5.06
CA SER A 900 -30.17 -13.66 6.18
C SER A 900 -29.88 -15.14 5.91
N THR A 901 -30.15 -15.62 4.70
CA THR A 901 -29.88 -17.00 4.28
C THR A 901 -28.38 -17.30 4.24
N LEU A 902 -27.56 -16.45 3.61
CA LEU A 902 -26.11 -16.68 3.55
C LEU A 902 -25.48 -16.58 4.95
N ARG A 903 -25.88 -15.58 5.76
CA ARG A 903 -25.44 -15.39 7.15
C ARG A 903 -25.77 -16.58 8.04
N GLY A 904 -27.00 -17.11 7.96
CA GLY A 904 -27.39 -18.29 8.73
C GLY A 904 -26.55 -19.52 8.38
N ILE A 905 -26.28 -19.72 7.08
CA ILE A 905 -25.39 -20.80 6.61
C ILE A 905 -23.94 -20.56 7.06
N ALA A 906 -23.43 -19.33 6.98
CA ALA A 906 -22.09 -18.95 7.41
C ALA A 906 -21.86 -19.23 8.90
N LEU A 907 -22.77 -18.78 9.76
CA LEU A 907 -22.70 -18.99 11.21
C LEU A 907 -22.86 -20.47 11.59
N ALA A 908 -23.74 -21.21 10.90
CA ALA A 908 -23.87 -22.65 11.08
C ALA A 908 -22.59 -23.43 10.73
N LEU A 909 -21.92 -23.07 9.62
CA LEU A 909 -20.66 -23.68 9.22
C LEU A 909 -19.50 -23.27 10.16
N GLN A 910 -19.44 -22.00 10.59
CA GLN A 910 -18.45 -21.54 11.57
C GLN A 910 -18.58 -22.27 12.91
N GLN A 911 -19.80 -22.45 13.44
CA GLN A 911 -19.98 -23.14 14.72
C GLN A 911 -19.43 -24.57 14.65
N ILE A 912 -19.86 -25.35 13.64
CA ILE A 912 -19.40 -26.74 13.48
C ILE A 912 -17.90 -26.82 13.18
N ALA A 913 -17.35 -25.91 12.38
CA ALA A 913 -15.90 -25.84 12.13
C ALA A 913 -15.11 -25.59 13.42
N ARG A 914 -15.61 -24.70 14.30
CA ARG A 914 -15.01 -24.43 15.61
C ARG A 914 -15.13 -25.63 16.56
N ASP A 915 -16.27 -26.30 16.56
CA ASP A 915 -16.53 -27.47 17.42
C ASP A 915 -15.64 -28.67 17.07
N ILE A 916 -15.15 -28.77 15.82
CA ILE A 916 -14.20 -29.82 15.39
C ILE A 916 -12.74 -29.35 15.23
N GLY A 917 -12.44 -28.07 15.46
CA GLY A 917 -11.09 -27.49 15.32
C GLY A 917 -10.61 -27.29 13.88
N ASP A 918 -11.51 -27.22 12.89
CA ASP A 918 -11.15 -27.01 11.47
C ASP A 918 -11.08 -25.52 11.13
N GLU A 919 -9.93 -24.90 11.43
CA GLU A 919 -9.68 -23.47 11.21
C GLU A 919 -9.87 -23.04 9.74
N ASP A 920 -9.48 -23.86 8.76
CA ASP A 920 -9.66 -23.55 7.34
C ASP A 920 -11.15 -23.51 6.95
N SER A 921 -11.96 -24.45 7.44
CA SER A 921 -13.41 -24.39 7.24
C SER A 921 -14.05 -23.21 7.98
N TRP A 922 -13.53 -22.83 9.16
CA TRP A 922 -13.99 -21.65 9.89
C TRP A 922 -13.67 -20.36 9.14
N VAL A 923 -12.43 -20.20 8.67
CA VAL A 923 -11.95 -19.07 7.85
C VAL A 923 -12.81 -18.92 6.61
N GLN A 924 -13.05 -20.01 5.87
CA GLN A 924 -13.91 -19.97 4.68
C GLN A 924 -15.36 -19.59 5.01
N ALA A 925 -15.93 -20.15 6.09
CA ALA A 925 -17.27 -19.80 6.55
C ALA A 925 -17.36 -18.36 7.10
N LYS A 926 -16.25 -17.76 7.55
CA LYS A 926 -16.18 -16.35 7.95
C LYS A 926 -16.21 -15.40 6.74
N ARG A 927 -15.61 -15.78 5.60
CA ARG A 927 -15.75 -15.04 4.32
C ARG A 927 -17.21 -14.91 3.90
N LEU A 928 -18.00 -15.99 4.06
CA LEU A 928 -19.44 -15.99 3.73
C LEU A 928 -20.24 -14.98 4.57
N GLU A 929 -19.87 -14.83 5.85
CA GLU A 929 -20.47 -13.84 6.74
C GLU A 929 -20.12 -12.42 6.31
N LEU A 930 -18.85 -12.14 5.99
CA LEU A 930 -18.40 -10.82 5.52
C LEU A 930 -19.09 -10.42 4.21
N ILE A 931 -19.26 -11.36 3.26
CA ILE A 931 -20.05 -11.14 2.03
C ILE A 931 -21.52 -10.86 2.35
N ALA A 932 -22.10 -11.51 3.36
CA ALA A 932 -23.49 -11.29 3.78
C ALA A 932 -23.70 -9.95 4.52
N GLU A 933 -22.78 -9.58 5.39
CA GLU A 933 -22.87 -8.41 6.27
C GLU A 933 -22.29 -7.11 5.68
N GLY A 934 -21.52 -7.18 4.60
CA GLY A 934 -20.88 -6.03 3.95
C GLY A 934 -21.84 -4.88 3.59
N ASP A 935 -21.30 -3.67 3.61
CA ASP A 935 -22.02 -2.41 3.34
C ASP A 935 -22.12 -2.08 1.84
N VAL A 936 -21.50 -2.88 0.97
CA VAL A 936 -21.79 -2.94 -0.47
C VAL A 936 -22.88 -3.95 -0.80
N TYR A 937 -23.56 -3.77 -1.93
CA TYR A 937 -24.38 -4.76 -2.61
C TYR A 937 -23.83 -5.01 -4.02
N TRP A 938 -24.22 -6.13 -4.61
CA TRP A 938 -23.70 -6.59 -5.90
C TRP A 938 -24.72 -6.31 -6.98
N ASP A 939 -24.43 -5.35 -7.87
CA ASP A 939 -25.32 -5.02 -8.98
C ASP A 939 -24.82 -5.50 -10.33
N GLU A 940 -25.77 -5.81 -11.19
CA GLU A 940 -25.57 -6.42 -12.49
C GLU A 940 -25.25 -5.32 -13.51
N VAL A 941 -24.09 -5.38 -14.16
CA VAL A 941 -23.77 -4.54 -15.33
C VAL A 941 -24.75 -4.89 -16.45
N VAL A 942 -25.33 -3.88 -17.11
CA VAL A 942 -26.31 -4.07 -18.20
C VAL A 942 -25.90 -3.39 -19.51
N SER A 943 -24.99 -2.42 -19.46
CA SER A 943 -24.35 -1.85 -20.64
C SER A 943 -22.91 -1.44 -20.33
N VAL A 944 -22.03 -1.63 -21.31
CA VAL A 944 -20.66 -1.12 -21.34
C VAL A 944 -20.47 -0.55 -22.73
N GLU A 945 -20.29 0.77 -22.81
CA GLU A 945 -20.30 1.55 -24.05
C GLU A 945 -18.99 2.33 -24.17
N GLU A 946 -18.32 2.27 -25.32
CA GLU A 946 -17.33 3.29 -25.65
C GLU A 946 -18.06 4.61 -25.96
N VAL A 947 -17.57 5.71 -25.40
CA VAL A 947 -18.11 7.05 -25.65
C VAL A 947 -17.01 8.00 -26.13
N ASP A 948 -17.36 8.88 -27.06
CA ASP A 948 -16.47 9.96 -27.48
C ASP A 948 -16.50 11.11 -26.46
N PRO A 949 -15.35 11.51 -25.89
CA PRO A 949 -15.25 12.65 -24.98
C PRO A 949 -15.77 13.97 -25.59
N ARG A 950 -15.60 14.18 -26.90
CA ARG A 950 -16.02 15.40 -27.61
C ARG A 950 -17.54 15.49 -27.74
N GLU A 951 -18.24 14.36 -27.90
CA GLU A 951 -19.71 14.31 -27.90
C GLU A 951 -20.33 14.62 -26.53
N LEU A 952 -19.57 14.43 -25.46
CA LEU A 952 -20.00 14.62 -24.07
C LEU A 952 -19.50 15.94 -23.43
N GLY A 953 -18.67 16.71 -24.15
CA GLY A 953 -18.13 17.99 -23.67
C GLY A 953 -16.94 17.87 -22.72
N ILE A 954 -16.23 16.75 -22.76
CA ILE A 954 -15.16 16.40 -21.80
C ILE A 954 -13.83 17.01 -22.24
N GLU A 955 -13.26 17.89 -21.42
CA GLU A 955 -11.86 18.34 -21.56
C GLU A 955 -10.92 17.59 -20.60
N TYR A 956 -11.34 17.37 -19.34
CA TYR A 956 -10.53 16.75 -18.29
C TYR A 956 -11.17 15.49 -17.71
N VAL A 957 -10.30 14.63 -17.16
CA VAL A 957 -10.64 13.49 -16.29
C VAL A 957 -9.78 13.56 -15.03
N TYR A 958 -10.31 13.11 -13.89
CA TYR A 958 -9.78 13.37 -12.55
C TYR A 958 -9.58 12.11 -11.71
N ASP A 959 -8.68 12.13 -10.71
CA ASP A 959 -8.53 11.01 -9.76
C ASP A 959 -8.08 11.49 -8.36
N LEU A 960 -8.13 10.59 -7.37
CA LEU A 960 -7.85 10.87 -5.96
C LEU A 960 -6.77 9.92 -5.40
N THR A 961 -5.75 10.47 -4.74
CA THR A 961 -4.92 9.67 -3.83
C THR A 961 -5.58 9.61 -2.46
N VAL A 962 -6.39 8.55 -2.29
CA VAL A 962 -6.93 8.12 -1.00
C VAL A 962 -5.86 7.33 -0.25
N GLU A 963 -5.73 7.55 1.06
CA GLU A 963 -4.79 6.83 1.92
C GLU A 963 -5.31 5.40 2.29
N ASP A 964 -4.41 4.55 2.80
CA ASP A 964 -4.61 3.16 3.26
C ASP A 964 -5.38 2.19 2.34
N ASP A 965 -6.72 2.25 2.37
CA ASP A 965 -7.62 1.46 1.52
C ASP A 965 -7.36 1.68 0.02
N HIS A 966 -6.83 2.88 -0.32
CA HIS A 966 -6.54 3.30 -1.70
C HIS A 966 -7.70 3.03 -2.67
N ASN A 967 -8.94 3.26 -2.23
CA ASN A 967 -10.14 3.14 -3.03
C ASN A 967 -11.21 4.13 -2.57
N TYR A 968 -12.17 4.48 -3.44
CA TYR A 968 -13.28 5.39 -3.09
C TYR A 968 -14.57 5.08 -3.83
N VAL A 969 -15.67 5.66 -3.33
CA VAL A 969 -17.03 5.55 -3.90
C VAL A 969 -17.32 6.72 -4.86
N ALA A 970 -17.56 6.40 -6.14
CA ALA A 970 -17.93 7.34 -7.21
C ALA A 970 -19.24 6.90 -7.90
N ASN A 971 -20.26 7.76 -7.92
CA ASN A 971 -21.65 7.43 -8.32
C ASN A 971 -22.19 6.14 -7.65
N GLY A 972 -21.71 5.82 -6.44
CA GLY A 972 -22.04 4.61 -5.69
C GLY A 972 -21.14 3.40 -5.95
N ILE A 973 -20.22 3.42 -6.91
CA ILE A 973 -19.36 2.28 -7.32
C ILE A 973 -17.92 2.46 -6.78
N VAL A 974 -17.18 1.37 -6.54
CA VAL A 974 -15.85 1.37 -5.86
C VAL A 974 -14.66 1.15 -6.81
N VAL A 975 -13.56 1.92 -6.70
CA VAL A 975 -12.39 1.99 -7.65
C VAL A 975 -11.00 2.22 -6.97
N SER A 976 -9.81 1.86 -7.51
CA SER A 976 -8.53 1.71 -6.70
C SER A 976 -7.08 1.79 -7.33
N ASN A 977 -6.00 1.90 -6.50
CA ASN A 977 -4.57 2.28 -6.81
C ASN A 977 -3.43 1.25 -6.38
N CYS A 978 -2.09 1.53 -6.55
CA CYS A 978 -1.09 0.60 -7.21
C CYS A 978 0.46 0.42 -6.80
N MET A 979 0.94 -0.75 -6.29
CA MET A 979 2.14 -1.61 -6.73
C MET A 979 3.63 -1.64 -6.13
N GLY A 980 4.33 -2.81 -6.08
CA GLY A 980 5.77 -3.12 -5.72
C GLY A 980 6.22 -4.63 -5.76
N THR A 981 7.46 -5.03 -5.39
CA THR A 981 8.25 -6.27 -5.81
C THR A 981 8.28 -7.55 -4.90
N ILE A 982 9.18 -8.57 -5.08
CA ILE A 982 9.02 -9.95 -4.47
C ILE A 982 10.23 -10.97 -4.45
N HIS A 983 10.09 -12.14 -3.77
CA HIS A 983 10.85 -13.44 -3.83
C HIS A 983 10.05 -14.63 -4.45
N SER A 984 10.68 -15.67 -5.05
CA SER A 984 9.94 -16.87 -5.57
C SER A 984 10.85 -18.06 -5.97
N ASN A 985 10.28 -19.17 -6.50
CA ASN A 985 11.02 -20.26 -7.17
C ASN A 985 10.71 -20.41 -8.68
N SER A 986 9.76 -19.64 -9.23
CA SER A 986 9.49 -19.55 -10.68
C SER A 986 8.84 -18.21 -11.03
N ALA A 987 8.91 -17.78 -12.28
CA ALA A 987 8.35 -16.49 -12.72
C ALA A 987 6.83 -16.41 -12.46
N ARG A 988 6.11 -17.53 -12.59
CA ARG A 988 4.67 -17.58 -12.29
C ARG A 988 4.37 -17.53 -10.78
N GLU A 989 5.23 -18.10 -9.95
CA GLU A 989 5.14 -17.98 -8.48
C GLU A 989 5.52 -16.57 -7.99
N THR A 990 6.40 -15.87 -8.72
CA THR A 990 6.71 -14.44 -8.53
C THR A 990 5.43 -13.62 -8.58
N ILE A 991 4.65 -13.78 -9.65
CA ILE A 991 3.35 -13.11 -9.80
C ILE A 991 2.35 -13.48 -8.70
N ILE A 992 2.21 -14.78 -8.38
CA ILE A 992 1.28 -15.23 -7.34
C ILE A 992 1.64 -14.67 -5.96
N ARG A 993 2.95 -14.51 -5.66
CA ARG A 993 3.39 -13.89 -4.40
C ARG A 993 3.31 -12.36 -4.41
N LEU A 994 3.44 -11.71 -5.56
CA LEU A 994 3.13 -10.28 -5.70
C LEU A 994 1.65 -10.07 -5.30
N GLU A 995 0.77 -10.84 -5.90
CA GLU A 995 -0.68 -10.83 -5.63
C GLU A 995 -1.08 -11.36 -4.23
N SER A 996 -0.13 -11.56 -3.31
CA SER A 996 -0.35 -12.16 -1.99
C SER A 996 0.01 -11.22 -0.82
N PRO A 997 -0.69 -11.33 0.32
CA PRO A 997 -0.18 -10.82 1.59
C PRO A 997 1.21 -11.39 1.91
N PRO A 998 2.11 -10.61 2.55
CA PRO A 998 1.93 -9.22 3.01
C PRO A 998 2.18 -8.15 1.92
N MET A 999 2.43 -8.54 0.67
CA MET A 999 2.92 -7.66 -0.40
C MET A 999 1.79 -7.01 -1.20
N ASN A 1000 0.64 -7.68 -1.33
CA ASN A 1000 -0.65 -7.10 -1.72
C ASN A 1000 -0.58 -6.24 -2.99
N VAL A 1001 -0.12 -6.87 -4.08
CA VAL A 1001 0.12 -6.23 -5.38
C VAL A 1001 -0.99 -6.60 -6.37
N PRO A 1002 -2.09 -5.83 -6.46
CA PRO A 1002 -3.16 -6.12 -7.41
C PRO A 1002 -2.67 -6.38 -8.85
N ARG A 1003 -3.22 -7.44 -9.45
CA ARG A 1003 -2.81 -8.01 -10.74
C ARG A 1003 -2.72 -7.00 -11.91
N ILE A 1004 -3.64 -6.05 -11.96
CA ILE A 1004 -3.71 -4.99 -12.98
C ILE A 1004 -2.37 -4.27 -13.18
N MET A 1005 -1.56 -4.17 -12.13
CA MET A 1005 -0.31 -3.44 -12.20
C MET A 1005 0.87 -4.27 -12.70
N ILE A 1006 0.80 -5.61 -12.63
CA ILE A 1006 1.87 -6.55 -13.00
C ILE A 1006 2.48 -6.27 -14.40
N PRO A 1007 1.73 -5.86 -15.44
CA PRO A 1007 2.28 -5.47 -16.75
C PRO A 1007 3.20 -4.23 -16.79
N ALA A 1008 3.40 -3.53 -15.66
CA ALA A 1008 4.42 -2.51 -15.54
C ALA A 1008 5.81 -3.08 -15.17
N LEU A 1009 5.87 -4.35 -14.76
CA LEU A 1009 7.09 -5.13 -14.86
C LEU A 1009 7.33 -5.49 -16.32
N ASP A 1010 8.55 -5.33 -16.83
CA ASP A 1010 8.90 -5.81 -18.16
C ASP A 1010 9.51 -7.23 -18.09
N ILE A 1011 10.42 -7.48 -17.13
CA ILE A 1011 11.25 -8.71 -17.08
C ILE A 1011 11.34 -9.31 -15.67
N ILE A 1012 11.12 -10.63 -15.55
CA ILE A 1012 11.47 -11.45 -14.39
C ILE A 1012 12.71 -12.29 -14.71
N ILE A 1013 13.74 -12.20 -13.88
CA ILE A 1013 14.93 -13.06 -13.93
C ILE A 1013 14.86 -14.05 -12.76
N MET A 1014 14.69 -15.33 -13.06
CA MET A 1014 14.65 -16.38 -12.03
C MET A 1014 16.02 -17.00 -11.79
N GLN A 1015 16.53 -16.90 -10.57
CA GLN A 1015 17.83 -17.46 -10.17
C GLN A 1015 17.69 -18.52 -9.07
N VAL A 1016 18.18 -19.73 -9.35
CA VAL A 1016 18.09 -20.91 -8.48
C VAL A 1016 19.48 -21.38 -8.05
N ARG A 1017 19.58 -21.88 -6.81
CA ARG A 1017 20.75 -22.55 -6.26
C ARG A 1017 20.59 -24.06 -6.44
N TYR A 1018 21.42 -24.66 -7.29
CA TYR A 1018 21.50 -26.13 -7.41
C TYR A 1018 22.65 -26.67 -6.55
N HIS A 1019 22.52 -27.94 -6.15
CA HIS A 1019 23.62 -28.70 -5.56
C HIS A 1019 23.91 -29.93 -6.43
N THR A 1020 25.07 -29.97 -7.06
CA THR A 1020 25.46 -31.01 -8.01
C THR A 1020 26.57 -31.90 -7.44
N ARG A 1021 26.51 -33.20 -7.71
CA ARG A 1021 27.52 -34.16 -7.25
C ARG A 1021 28.93 -33.93 -7.82
N LYS A 1022 29.08 -33.11 -8.87
CA LYS A 1022 30.37 -32.80 -9.55
C LYS A 1022 30.89 -31.39 -9.27
N LYS A 1023 30.05 -30.35 -9.34
CA LYS A 1023 30.44 -28.94 -9.18
C LYS A 1023 30.08 -28.36 -7.80
N GLY A 1024 29.46 -29.13 -6.91
CA GLY A 1024 29.00 -28.67 -5.60
C GLY A 1024 27.81 -27.72 -5.71
N THR A 1025 27.76 -26.69 -4.86
CA THR A 1025 26.77 -25.60 -4.98
C THR A 1025 27.06 -24.77 -6.22
N ILE A 1026 26.10 -24.67 -7.14
CA ILE A 1026 26.14 -23.74 -8.29
C ILE A 1026 24.90 -22.86 -8.28
N ARG A 1027 24.98 -21.71 -8.96
CA ARG A 1027 23.87 -20.76 -9.13
C ARG A 1027 23.62 -20.60 -10.64
N ARG A 1028 22.35 -20.57 -11.04
CA ARG A 1028 21.92 -20.48 -12.45
C ARG A 1028 20.72 -19.56 -12.56
N ILE A 1029 20.69 -18.73 -13.60
CA ILE A 1029 19.42 -18.20 -14.09
C ILE A 1029 18.71 -19.35 -14.81
N THR A 1030 17.50 -19.70 -14.37
CA THR A 1030 16.75 -20.86 -14.87
C THR A 1030 15.77 -20.50 -15.97
N GLU A 1031 15.22 -19.29 -15.90
CA GLU A 1031 14.32 -18.72 -16.88
C GLU A 1031 14.40 -17.19 -16.83
N ILE A 1032 14.28 -16.55 -17.99
CA ILE A 1032 14.02 -15.11 -18.13
C ILE A 1032 12.65 -15.00 -18.77
N ALA A 1033 11.71 -14.40 -18.06
CA ALA A 1033 10.32 -14.28 -18.47
C ALA A 1033 9.95 -12.80 -18.62
N GLU A 1034 9.59 -12.41 -19.84
CA GLU A 1034 8.99 -11.12 -20.15
C GLU A 1034 7.49 -11.14 -19.79
N VAL A 1035 7.00 -10.09 -19.14
CA VAL A 1035 5.58 -9.96 -18.80
C VAL A 1035 4.86 -9.38 -20.02
N SER A 1036 4.16 -10.24 -20.76
CA SER A 1036 3.59 -9.86 -22.05
C SER A 1036 2.16 -9.30 -21.98
N GLY A 1037 1.53 -9.32 -20.81
CA GLY A 1037 0.24 -8.68 -20.53
C GLY A 1037 -0.61 -9.47 -19.53
N ILE A 1038 -1.93 -9.23 -19.54
CA ILE A 1038 -2.94 -10.03 -18.82
C ILE A 1038 -3.96 -10.52 -19.85
N GLU A 1039 -4.16 -11.83 -19.90
CA GLU A 1039 -5.17 -12.48 -20.74
C GLU A 1039 -6.07 -13.34 -19.82
N GLY A 1040 -7.37 -13.08 -19.88
CA GLY A 1040 -8.33 -13.64 -18.94
C GLY A 1040 -7.91 -13.40 -17.48
N GLU A 1041 -7.75 -14.48 -16.73
CA GLU A 1041 -7.36 -14.46 -15.31
C GLU A 1041 -5.88 -14.83 -15.09
N SER A 1042 -5.02 -14.68 -16.09
CA SER A 1042 -3.58 -14.90 -15.95
C SER A 1042 -2.74 -13.77 -16.53
N VAL A 1043 -1.76 -13.32 -15.75
CA VAL A 1043 -0.60 -12.60 -16.28
C VAL A 1043 0.13 -13.56 -17.22
N GLN A 1044 0.39 -13.11 -18.45
CA GLN A 1044 1.11 -13.89 -19.45
C GLN A 1044 2.61 -13.63 -19.37
N LEU A 1045 3.37 -14.71 -19.55
CA LEU A 1045 4.81 -14.76 -19.36
C LEU A 1045 5.47 -15.34 -20.61
N ASN A 1046 6.10 -14.48 -21.40
CA ASN A 1046 6.92 -14.83 -22.54
C ASN A 1046 8.30 -15.28 -22.04
N PHE A 1047 8.52 -16.59 -21.95
CA PHE A 1047 9.82 -17.13 -21.53
C PHE A 1047 10.85 -16.98 -22.66
N LEU A 1048 11.62 -15.88 -22.65
CA LEU A 1048 12.59 -15.54 -23.69
C LEU A 1048 13.84 -16.44 -23.65
N TYR A 1049 14.24 -16.87 -22.45
CA TYR A 1049 15.36 -17.80 -22.25
C TYR A 1049 14.99 -18.87 -21.21
N LYS A 1050 15.45 -20.12 -21.41
CA LYS A 1050 15.32 -21.24 -20.46
C LYS A 1050 16.61 -22.03 -20.35
N TYR A 1051 16.92 -22.46 -19.13
CA TYR A 1051 18.12 -23.25 -18.83
C TYR A 1051 17.97 -24.71 -19.26
N ASP A 1052 18.97 -25.22 -19.97
CA ASP A 1052 19.13 -26.62 -20.38
C ASP A 1052 20.05 -27.35 -19.39
N PRO A 1053 19.52 -28.21 -18.50
CA PRO A 1053 20.33 -28.91 -17.50
C PRO A 1053 21.26 -30.00 -18.08
N ALA A 1054 21.07 -30.40 -19.34
CA ALA A 1054 21.96 -31.35 -20.01
C ALA A 1054 23.22 -30.65 -20.57
N LYS A 1055 23.09 -29.38 -20.98
CA LYS A 1055 24.22 -28.55 -21.45
C LYS A 1055 24.89 -27.72 -20.36
N ASP A 1056 24.19 -27.41 -19.26
CA ASP A 1056 24.60 -26.43 -18.24
C ASP A 1056 24.61 -24.98 -18.80
N GLU A 1057 23.68 -24.68 -19.72
CA GLU A 1057 23.59 -23.44 -20.50
C GLU A 1057 22.20 -22.80 -20.45
N LEU A 1058 22.11 -21.48 -20.66
CA LEU A 1058 20.86 -20.72 -20.76
C LEU A 1058 20.55 -20.42 -22.22
N VAL A 1059 19.52 -21.06 -22.77
CA VAL A 1059 19.22 -21.11 -24.21
C VAL A 1059 18.04 -20.19 -24.54
N ARG A 1060 18.15 -19.43 -25.64
CA ARG A 1060 17.06 -18.59 -26.17
C ARG A 1060 15.90 -19.46 -26.68
N THR A 1061 14.67 -19.00 -26.50
CA THR A 1061 13.48 -19.67 -27.07
C THR A 1061 13.07 -19.01 -28.39
N GLU A 1062 12.16 -19.67 -29.11
CA GLU A 1062 11.56 -19.13 -30.34
C GLU A 1062 10.51 -18.02 -30.08
N VAL A 1063 10.35 -17.58 -28.81
CA VAL A 1063 9.37 -16.55 -28.44
C VAL A 1063 9.96 -15.15 -28.71
N PRO A 1064 9.33 -14.31 -29.55
CA PRO A 1064 9.79 -12.94 -29.78
C PRO A 1064 9.57 -12.07 -28.55
N SER A 1065 10.52 -11.16 -28.28
CA SER A 1065 10.39 -10.18 -27.19
C SER A 1065 9.47 -9.03 -27.59
N ARG A 1066 8.36 -8.88 -26.88
CA ARG A 1066 7.48 -7.72 -26.92
C ARG A 1066 8.20 -6.46 -26.43
N PHE A 1067 9.14 -6.57 -25.50
CA PHE A 1067 9.94 -5.43 -25.06
C PHE A 1067 10.82 -4.88 -26.18
N LEU A 1068 11.54 -5.73 -26.92
CA LEU A 1068 12.36 -5.26 -28.06
C LEU A 1068 11.48 -4.61 -29.15
N GLN A 1069 10.29 -5.15 -29.44
CA GLN A 1069 9.31 -4.49 -30.33
C GLN A 1069 8.87 -3.11 -29.80
N THR A 1070 8.70 -2.98 -28.49
CA THR A 1070 8.31 -1.72 -27.83
C THR A 1070 9.47 -0.70 -27.81
N LEU A 1071 10.71 -1.17 -27.61
CA LEU A 1071 11.92 -0.34 -27.68
C LEU A 1071 12.17 0.14 -29.12
N SER A 1072 12.00 -0.74 -30.12
CA SER A 1072 12.04 -0.42 -31.55
C SER A 1072 11.04 0.68 -31.91
N TYR A 1073 9.79 0.56 -31.43
CA TYR A 1073 8.77 1.60 -31.62
C TYR A 1073 9.13 2.95 -30.96
N HIS A 1074 9.77 2.95 -29.79
CA HIS A 1074 10.13 4.17 -29.07
C HIS A 1074 11.42 4.85 -29.56
N THR A 1075 12.39 4.09 -30.03
CA THR A 1075 13.66 4.60 -30.59
C THR A 1075 13.58 4.89 -32.08
N GLY A 1076 12.62 4.30 -32.78
CA GLY A 1076 12.51 4.33 -34.25
C GLY A 1076 13.42 3.31 -34.95
N MET A 1077 14.23 2.56 -34.22
CA MET A 1077 15.19 1.59 -34.76
C MET A 1077 14.49 0.31 -35.24
N HIS A 1078 15.00 -0.30 -36.31
CA HIS A 1078 14.53 -1.61 -36.78
C HIS A 1078 14.91 -2.72 -35.78
N PRO A 1079 14.13 -3.83 -35.65
CA PRO A 1079 14.49 -4.94 -34.79
C PRO A 1079 15.89 -5.55 -35.07
N ASP A 1080 16.37 -5.47 -36.31
CA ASP A 1080 17.73 -5.91 -36.67
C ASP A 1080 18.82 -4.98 -36.11
N GLU A 1081 18.56 -3.67 -36.04
CA GLU A 1081 19.46 -2.70 -35.41
C GLU A 1081 19.52 -2.93 -33.89
N LEU A 1082 18.40 -3.28 -33.25
CA LEU A 1082 18.41 -3.72 -31.85
C LEU A 1082 19.16 -5.05 -31.64
N MET A 1083 19.13 -5.96 -32.61
CA MET A 1083 19.97 -7.17 -32.57
C MET A 1083 21.46 -6.84 -32.74
N TYR A 1084 21.81 -5.86 -33.58
CA TYR A 1084 23.17 -5.31 -33.70
C TYR A 1084 23.63 -4.66 -32.38
N GLU A 1085 22.77 -3.88 -31.71
CA GLU A 1085 23.04 -3.31 -30.37
C GLU A 1085 23.33 -4.39 -29.28
N ILE A 1086 22.69 -5.55 -29.37
CA ILE A 1086 22.99 -6.71 -28.48
C ILE A 1086 24.35 -7.31 -28.84
N GLU A 1087 24.60 -7.61 -30.12
CA GLU A 1087 25.83 -8.28 -30.54
C GLU A 1087 27.07 -7.37 -30.34
N LYS A 1088 26.90 -6.04 -30.46
CA LYS A 1088 27.87 -5.01 -30.04
C LYS A 1088 28.26 -5.15 -28.58
N ARG A 1089 27.29 -5.12 -27.67
CA ARG A 1089 27.50 -5.26 -26.20
C ARG A 1089 28.12 -6.61 -25.84
N LYS A 1090 27.79 -7.67 -26.59
CA LYS A 1090 28.36 -9.02 -26.44
C LYS A 1090 29.85 -9.07 -26.81
N LEU A 1091 30.28 -8.40 -27.89
CA LEU A 1091 31.71 -8.29 -28.24
C LEU A 1091 32.51 -7.63 -27.11
N VAL A 1092 31.98 -6.57 -26.50
CA VAL A 1092 32.61 -5.89 -25.35
C VAL A 1092 32.75 -6.83 -24.15
N LEU A 1093 31.72 -7.61 -23.83
CA LEU A 1093 31.76 -8.60 -22.74
C LEU A 1093 32.70 -9.78 -23.03
N ASP A 1094 32.68 -10.32 -24.26
CA ASP A 1094 33.62 -11.38 -24.68
C ASP A 1094 35.08 -10.89 -24.58
N TRP A 1095 35.36 -9.64 -24.98
CA TRP A 1095 36.69 -9.02 -24.86
C TRP A 1095 37.13 -8.84 -23.40
N MET A 1096 36.24 -8.39 -22.50
CA MET A 1096 36.56 -8.31 -21.07
C MET A 1096 36.87 -9.69 -20.46
N ILE A 1097 36.15 -10.75 -20.89
CA ILE A 1097 36.41 -12.14 -20.49
C ILE A 1097 37.80 -12.59 -20.94
N GLU A 1098 38.17 -12.31 -22.19
CA GLU A 1098 39.48 -12.64 -22.79
C GLU A 1098 40.62 -11.93 -22.04
N LYS A 1099 40.49 -10.62 -21.79
CA LYS A 1099 41.42 -9.80 -21.00
C LYS A 1099 41.49 -10.20 -19.53
N GLY A 1100 40.47 -10.90 -19.03
CA GLY A 1100 40.36 -11.29 -17.63
C GLY A 1100 39.95 -10.16 -16.67
N ILE A 1101 39.49 -9.03 -17.21
CA ILE A 1101 38.95 -7.87 -16.48
C ILE A 1101 37.76 -8.32 -15.63
N ARG A 1102 37.84 -8.19 -14.31
CA ARG A 1102 36.85 -8.80 -13.40
C ARG A 1102 36.50 -8.01 -12.14
N ARG A 1103 37.35 -7.11 -11.66
CA ARG A 1103 37.01 -6.31 -10.48
C ARG A 1103 35.93 -5.29 -10.82
N ILE A 1104 35.13 -4.91 -9.84
CA ILE A 1104 34.08 -3.91 -10.03
C ILE A 1104 34.59 -2.60 -10.63
N ASP A 1105 35.75 -2.12 -10.15
CA ASP A 1105 36.35 -0.86 -10.60
C ASP A 1105 36.74 -0.90 -12.08
N GLU A 1106 37.29 -2.04 -12.52
CA GLU A 1106 37.81 -2.25 -13.86
C GLU A 1106 36.65 -2.43 -14.86
N VAL A 1107 35.68 -3.28 -14.52
CA VAL A 1107 34.48 -3.52 -15.35
C VAL A 1107 33.63 -2.25 -15.46
N GLY A 1108 33.42 -1.54 -14.34
CA GLY A 1108 32.70 -0.28 -14.32
C GLY A 1108 33.38 0.81 -15.14
N ALA A 1109 34.71 0.90 -15.08
CA ALA A 1109 35.46 1.84 -15.92
C ALA A 1109 35.27 1.55 -17.43
N GLN A 1110 35.31 0.29 -17.87
CA GLN A 1110 35.12 -0.05 -19.29
C GLN A 1110 33.68 0.14 -19.77
N ILE A 1111 32.67 -0.10 -18.93
CA ILE A 1111 31.26 0.23 -19.26
C ILE A 1111 31.07 1.75 -19.34
N LYS A 1112 31.70 2.52 -18.42
CA LYS A 1112 31.67 3.99 -18.47
C LYS A 1112 32.33 4.53 -19.74
N GLU A 1113 33.45 3.95 -20.16
CA GLU A 1113 34.20 4.33 -21.36
C GLU A 1113 33.37 4.12 -22.64
N PHE A 1114 32.72 2.96 -22.77
CA PHE A 1114 31.73 2.66 -23.82
C PHE A 1114 30.60 3.68 -23.90
N TYR A 1115 30.10 4.18 -22.76
CA TYR A 1115 29.05 5.21 -22.70
C TYR A 1115 29.54 6.65 -22.95
N ILE A 1116 30.86 6.90 -23.03
CA ILE A 1116 31.42 8.24 -23.27
C ILE A 1116 31.74 8.44 -24.75
N ASP A 1117 32.48 7.50 -25.36
CA ASP A 1117 32.79 7.51 -26.78
C ASP A 1117 32.89 6.06 -27.28
N GLU A 1118 31.78 5.57 -27.85
CA GLU A 1118 31.69 4.21 -28.38
C GLU A 1118 32.68 3.99 -29.53
N GLU A 1119 32.88 5.01 -30.37
CA GLU A 1119 33.77 4.92 -31.54
C GLU A 1119 35.25 4.78 -31.12
N GLU A 1120 35.74 5.60 -30.18
CA GLU A 1120 37.09 5.47 -29.64
C GLU A 1120 37.25 4.17 -28.84
N PHE A 1121 36.23 3.77 -28.07
CA PHE A 1121 36.24 2.50 -27.35
C PHE A 1121 36.36 1.28 -28.28
N PHE A 1122 35.63 1.25 -29.40
CA PHE A 1122 35.78 0.17 -30.40
C PHE A 1122 37.16 0.19 -31.08
N LYS A 1123 37.68 1.37 -31.44
CA LYS A 1123 39.05 1.57 -31.95
C LYS A 1123 40.15 1.24 -30.93
N LYS A 1124 39.83 1.16 -29.64
CA LYS A 1124 40.72 0.68 -28.57
C LYS A 1124 40.69 -0.84 -28.47
N ILE A 1125 39.51 -1.44 -28.30
CA ILE A 1125 39.41 -2.90 -28.11
C ILE A 1125 39.87 -3.69 -29.36
N GLU A 1126 39.74 -3.12 -30.56
CA GLU A 1126 40.29 -3.68 -31.81
C GLU A 1126 41.82 -3.82 -31.79
N LYS A 1127 42.52 -2.78 -31.30
CA LYS A 1127 43.99 -2.76 -31.15
C LYS A 1127 44.46 -3.65 -29.99
N GLU A 1128 43.62 -3.76 -28.96
CA GLU A 1128 43.93 -4.49 -27.74
C GLU A 1128 43.57 -5.99 -27.80
N ALA A 1129 42.78 -6.43 -28.77
CA ALA A 1129 42.34 -7.81 -28.92
C ALA A 1129 43.53 -8.79 -28.98
N THR A 1130 43.55 -9.76 -28.06
CA THR A 1130 44.68 -10.69 -27.87
C THR A 1130 44.59 -11.93 -28.75
N THR A 1131 43.40 -12.29 -29.24
CA THR A 1131 43.21 -13.33 -30.24
C THR A 1131 42.94 -12.77 -31.64
N ILE A 1132 43.45 -13.45 -32.67
CA ILE A 1132 43.19 -13.12 -34.09
C ILE A 1132 41.69 -13.22 -34.39
N GLU A 1133 41.00 -14.18 -33.78
CA GLU A 1133 39.55 -14.37 -33.94
C GLU A 1133 38.74 -13.22 -33.33
N MET A 1134 39.11 -12.70 -32.16
CA MET A 1134 38.46 -11.51 -31.57
C MET A 1134 38.75 -10.25 -32.38
N SER A 1135 40.03 -10.01 -32.76
CA SER A 1135 40.38 -8.87 -33.62
C SER A 1135 39.64 -8.92 -34.97
N LYS A 1136 39.45 -10.11 -35.53
CA LYS A 1136 38.64 -10.31 -36.75
C LYS A 1136 37.16 -10.06 -36.50
N ARG A 1137 36.55 -10.64 -35.44
CA ARG A 1137 35.13 -10.40 -35.09
C ARG A 1137 34.82 -8.93 -34.89
N ILE A 1138 35.74 -8.16 -34.29
CA ILE A 1138 35.61 -6.70 -34.14
C ILE A 1138 35.73 -6.00 -35.50
N LYS A 1139 36.68 -6.39 -36.36
CA LYS A 1139 36.85 -5.86 -37.75
C LYS A 1139 35.79 -6.27 -38.77
N GLU A 1140 34.99 -7.27 -38.45
CA GLU A 1140 33.81 -7.67 -39.24
C GLU A 1140 32.52 -7.04 -38.70
N PHE A 1141 32.62 -6.21 -37.65
CA PHE A 1141 31.51 -5.54 -36.99
C PHE A 1141 31.56 -4.00 -37.10
N ILE A 1142 32.77 -3.43 -37.15
CA ILE A 1142 33.09 -2.04 -37.51
C ILE A 1142 33.11 -1.88 -39.03
#